data_AF-A0AAE1SGN0-F1
#
_entry.id   AF-A0AAE1SGN0-F1
#
_cell.length_a   1.000
_cell.length_b   1.000
_cell.length_c   1.000
_cell.angle_alpha   90.00
_cell.angle_beta   90.00
_cell.angle_gamma   90.00
#
_symmetry.space_group_name_H-M   'P 1'
#
loop_
_entity.id
_entity.type
_entity.pdbx_description
1 polymer ?
#
loop_
_entity_poly.entity_id
_entity_poly.type
_entity_poly.pdbx_seq_one_letter_code
_entity_poly.pdbx_strand_id
1 'polypeptide(L)'
;MSSSFQSSILVASPSYPNSIAWSEENLVAVASGHIVTILNPAKPFGARGLITIPPGKPFPTGLIDKKDLLSGCMLHIALSRDSSAQEKQYRENRPCVRSISWSPIGFAPNSGCLLAVCTTEGHVRLYRMPFREFSSEWVEVMDISNMLYSYLTTTNFQAASFRASEVADPSQACFDEGDDDDLPISIMRKAIKHRRLNALTVMEDKACSQKEKYTFNAPRSQEKSSKKVVGDGSQSLITAEEYASRSAMLSSLIVAWSPCLPQTSGRDISTTNGLTGGCSVLAVGGKSGVLSLWRIRKPESYSITNSPDSNKTLLVGLLNAHDTWITTISWGLFISDASDPLLLLVTGCSNGSVKIWHACCRRLVESSELSDSPFSLLKEVIATDFAMASVVSLTVSGQSPNKVLLAIGKGSGSIEVWTCDILVRRFEKAGSCDVHNHVVTGLAWAFDGCCLYSCSQDDSTRSWILYGNSLSEVPIPSNTPGVKGSADVPDALCSCFGLAVSPGNLVVAVVRGFATELLNQMYEARALKAAVEFLWIGGQQLEISSTVCPDFDVKVFLDFPEKELISWENNILWSLNQHEPLDKPLVVWDVVAALLAFKQSIPKYVKHIVLKWLKSSVGSQFGVSANLSEAIKCLSEISSRKLQLLNIISKLVVLKKVETDKVDGKSQFLEVFGSAEDERLYWTQLHSKSEMELRDRLVGYSFTVFLGVACGSDGKGSKPGYWVPNGTAQMEQWVAIRRKDIKNHLKLLADKVRTVEKSRRPSICEYVEEEECSFCSASVPFDSPDSAVCHGVKCNTGNGPRHKLFRCAVSMRVCPIVPVWHCMCCQRWASQLAPSPLFKMPGYPSDFKSLSKSTTDDEHPKPWCPFCGIPLKRLLPEFLLSPSFV
;
A
#
# COMPACT_ATOMS: atom_id res chain seq x y z
N MET A 1 8.68 28.56 3.97
CA MET A 1 7.68 27.49 4.12
C MET A 1 7.51 26.83 2.75
N SER A 2 7.51 25.49 2.68
CA SER A 2 7.25 24.78 1.43
C SER A 2 5.82 25.05 1.00
N SER A 3 5.60 25.42 -0.27
CA SER A 3 4.23 25.63 -0.77
C SER A 3 3.57 24.29 -1.06
N SER A 4 2.39 24.04 -0.49
CA SER A 4 1.59 22.86 -0.82
C SER A 4 0.89 23.08 -2.16
N PHE A 5 0.87 22.06 -3.01
CA PHE A 5 0.19 22.15 -4.31
C PHE A 5 -1.26 21.66 -4.25
N GLN A 6 -1.56 20.83 -3.25
CA GLN A 6 -2.87 20.22 -3.06
C GLN A 6 -3.06 19.92 -1.58
N SER A 7 -4.28 20.16 -1.09
CA SER A 7 -4.67 19.80 0.26
C SER A 7 -6.08 19.21 0.28
N SER A 8 -6.37 18.43 1.31
CA SER A 8 -7.69 17.80 1.49
C SER A 8 -8.08 17.87 2.95
N ILE A 9 -9.25 18.44 3.23
CA ILE A 9 -9.78 18.63 4.59
C ILE A 9 -10.30 17.28 5.12
N LEU A 10 -10.03 17.03 6.39
CA LEU A 10 -10.48 15.85 7.12
C LEU A 10 -11.66 16.21 8.04
N VAL A 11 -12.60 15.28 8.16
CA VAL A 11 -13.83 15.42 8.96
C VAL A 11 -13.55 15.41 10.47
N ALA A 12 -12.50 14.73 10.90
CA ALA A 12 -12.11 14.58 12.30
C ALA A 12 -10.62 14.89 12.49
N SER A 13 -10.22 15.15 13.73
CA SER A 13 -8.81 15.35 14.09
C SER A 13 -8.12 14.01 14.36
N PRO A 14 -6.88 13.80 13.86
CA PRO A 14 -6.01 12.72 14.30
C PRO A 14 -5.69 12.83 15.80
N SER A 15 -5.42 11.70 16.44
CA SER A 15 -5.15 11.64 17.88
C SER A 15 -3.83 10.96 18.23
N TYR A 16 -3.24 10.21 17.30
CA TYR A 16 -2.03 9.40 17.51
C TYR A 16 -0.99 9.72 16.44
N PRO A 17 0.31 9.57 16.74
CA PRO A 17 1.37 9.71 15.75
C PRO A 17 1.27 8.64 14.65
N ASN A 18 1.93 8.88 13.52
CA ASN A 18 1.91 8.03 12.33
C ASN A 18 0.47 7.69 11.85
N SER A 19 -0.40 8.70 11.86
CA SER A 19 -1.83 8.56 11.53
C SER A 19 -2.13 8.36 10.03
N ILE A 20 -1.12 8.35 9.17
CA ILE A 20 -1.23 8.26 7.71
C ILE A 20 -0.47 7.07 7.16
N ALA A 21 -1.05 6.42 6.16
CA ALA A 21 -0.37 5.40 5.38
C ALA A 21 -0.71 5.53 3.88
N TRP A 22 0.30 5.45 3.02
CA TRP A 22 0.14 5.45 1.56
C TRP A 22 0.28 4.02 1.03
N SER A 23 -0.71 3.57 0.28
CA SER A 23 -0.72 2.23 -0.32
C SER A 23 0.04 2.19 -1.65
N GLU A 24 0.48 0.98 -2.01
CA GLU A 24 1.06 0.71 -3.34
C GLU A 24 0.04 0.95 -4.48
N GLU A 25 -1.27 1.06 -4.20
CA GLU A 25 -2.31 1.35 -5.19
C GLU A 25 -2.67 2.84 -5.35
N ASN A 26 -1.85 3.73 -4.78
CA ASN A 26 -2.05 5.18 -4.75
C ASN A 26 -3.34 5.62 -4.03
N LEU A 27 -3.63 4.98 -2.91
CA LEU A 27 -4.62 5.45 -1.92
C LEU A 27 -3.92 5.88 -0.64
N VAL A 28 -4.39 6.97 -0.05
CA VAL A 28 -3.91 7.49 1.24
C VAL A 28 -4.98 7.22 2.28
N ALA A 29 -4.65 6.47 3.32
CA ALA A 29 -5.51 6.29 4.49
C ALA A 29 -5.07 7.25 5.60
N VAL A 30 -6.02 7.94 6.21
CA VAL A 30 -5.78 8.80 7.37
C VAL A 30 -6.71 8.44 8.51
N ALA A 31 -6.13 8.12 9.67
CA ALA A 31 -6.82 7.85 10.92
C ALA A 31 -7.17 9.16 11.62
N SER A 32 -8.45 9.36 11.92
CA SER A 32 -8.95 10.58 12.56
C SER A 32 -10.10 10.24 13.51
N GLY A 33 -9.80 10.19 14.81
CA GLY A 33 -10.75 9.72 15.82
C GLY A 33 -11.25 8.31 15.53
N HIS A 34 -12.56 8.13 15.43
CA HIS A 34 -13.24 6.85 15.18
C HIS A 34 -13.44 6.52 13.69
N ILE A 35 -12.79 7.28 12.80
CA ILE A 35 -12.97 7.21 11.36
C ILE A 35 -11.61 7.05 10.68
N VAL A 36 -11.54 6.23 9.63
CA VAL A 36 -10.44 6.25 8.66
C VAL A 36 -10.95 6.80 7.33
N THR A 37 -10.35 7.90 6.87
CA THR A 37 -10.68 8.51 5.59
C THR A 37 -9.73 7.99 4.52
N ILE A 38 -10.27 7.47 3.41
CA ILE A 38 -9.47 7.00 2.27
C ILE A 38 -9.53 8.02 1.15
N LEU A 39 -8.39 8.64 0.83
CA LEU A 39 -8.24 9.67 -0.19
C LEU A 39 -7.60 9.08 -1.45
N ASN A 40 -7.95 9.64 -2.61
CA ASN A 40 -7.25 9.41 -3.85
C ASN A 40 -6.53 10.70 -4.26
N PRO A 41 -5.19 10.73 -4.25
CA PRO A 41 -4.44 11.93 -4.63
C PRO A 41 -4.80 12.47 -6.02
N ALA A 42 -5.27 11.62 -6.94
CA ALA A 42 -5.73 12.04 -8.27
C ALA A 42 -7.07 12.80 -8.29
N LYS A 43 -7.86 12.72 -7.22
CA LYS A 43 -9.15 13.41 -7.04
C LYS A 43 -9.19 13.90 -5.57
N PRO A 44 -8.56 15.04 -5.22
CA PRO A 44 -8.51 15.57 -3.84
C PRO A 44 -9.89 15.83 -3.25
N PHE A 45 -10.83 16.27 -4.10
CA PHE A 45 -12.15 16.68 -3.68
C PHE A 45 -13.06 15.44 -3.57
N GLY A 46 -13.23 14.95 -2.35
CA GLY A 46 -14.10 13.83 -2.00
C GLY A 46 -13.33 12.58 -1.54
N ALA A 47 -13.69 12.06 -0.37
CA ALA A 47 -13.16 10.79 0.12
C ALA A 47 -13.61 9.65 -0.81
N ARG A 48 -12.65 8.83 -1.26
CA ARG A 48 -12.93 7.64 -2.09
C ARG A 48 -13.63 6.55 -1.28
N GLY A 49 -13.47 6.56 0.02
CA GLY A 49 -14.17 5.68 0.94
C GLY A 49 -13.92 6.03 2.40
N LEU A 50 -14.71 5.41 3.27
CA LEU A 50 -14.69 5.63 4.71
C LEU A 50 -14.63 4.28 5.44
N ILE A 51 -13.97 4.25 6.60
CA ILE A 51 -14.15 3.18 7.59
C ILE A 51 -14.64 3.84 8.86
N THR A 52 -15.84 3.47 9.29
CA THR A 52 -16.40 3.87 10.58
C THR A 52 -16.14 2.75 11.58
N ILE A 53 -15.48 3.03 12.70
CA ILE A 53 -15.18 2.01 13.71
C ILE A 53 -16.37 1.85 14.66
N PRO A 54 -17.02 0.66 14.70
CA PRO A 54 -18.08 0.41 15.66
C PRO A 54 -17.47 0.09 17.05
N PRO A 55 -18.16 0.43 18.15
CA PRO A 55 -17.74 0.05 19.50
C PRO A 55 -17.63 -1.47 19.63
N GLY A 56 -16.48 -1.96 20.12
CA GLY A 56 -16.22 -3.37 20.34
C GLY A 56 -16.83 -3.89 21.63
N LYS A 57 -17.17 -5.18 21.67
CA LYS A 57 -17.41 -5.86 22.95
C LYS A 57 -16.07 -6.24 23.57
N PRO A 58 -15.81 -5.91 24.85
CA PRO A 58 -14.56 -6.28 25.48
C PRO A 58 -14.40 -7.80 25.55
N PHE A 59 -13.16 -8.27 25.39
CA PHE A 59 -12.85 -9.70 25.51
C PHE A 59 -13.08 -10.19 26.95
N PRO A 60 -13.68 -11.38 27.14
CA PRO A 60 -13.80 -11.98 28.47
C PRO A 60 -12.43 -12.52 28.93
N THR A 61 -11.71 -11.72 29.73
CA THR A 61 -10.37 -12.07 30.28
C THR A 61 -10.43 -12.79 31.63
N GLY A 62 -11.56 -12.71 32.33
CA GLY A 62 -11.81 -13.30 33.65
C GLY A 62 -12.51 -12.32 34.60
N LEU A 63 -12.81 -12.77 35.82
CA LEU A 63 -13.41 -11.97 36.89
C LEU A 63 -12.41 -11.79 38.03
N ILE A 64 -12.37 -10.59 38.61
CA ILE A 64 -11.52 -10.23 39.76
C ILE A 64 -12.43 -9.75 40.90
N ASP A 65 -11.99 -9.88 42.16
CA ASP A 65 -12.66 -9.24 43.29
C ASP A 65 -12.59 -7.71 43.17
N LYS A 66 -13.62 -7.00 43.66
CA LYS A 66 -13.72 -5.54 43.63
C LYS A 66 -12.60 -4.86 44.40
N LYS A 67 -12.08 -5.50 45.45
CA LYS A 67 -10.97 -4.97 46.27
C LYS A 67 -9.68 -4.82 45.47
N ASP A 68 -9.50 -5.70 44.49
CA ASP A 68 -8.29 -5.78 43.69
C ASP A 68 -8.28 -4.80 42.49
N LEU A 69 -9.40 -4.12 42.22
CA LEU A 69 -9.49 -3.09 41.17
C LEU A 69 -8.56 -1.89 41.42
N LEU A 70 -8.25 -1.61 42.69
CA LEU A 70 -7.35 -0.53 43.11
C LEU A 70 -5.87 -0.95 43.11
N SER A 71 -5.57 -2.20 42.73
CA SER A 71 -4.19 -2.67 42.60
C SER A 71 -3.44 -1.84 41.56
N GLY A 72 -2.16 -1.57 41.82
CA GLY A 72 -1.33 -0.74 40.93
C GLY A 72 -1.32 -1.21 39.46
N CYS A 73 -1.34 -2.52 39.24
CA CYS A 73 -1.40 -3.16 37.92
C CYS A 73 -2.73 -2.93 37.18
N MET A 74 -3.80 -2.59 37.90
CA MET A 74 -5.15 -2.38 37.37
C MET A 74 -5.47 -0.90 37.14
N LEU A 75 -4.67 0.04 37.66
CA LEU A 75 -4.94 1.49 37.58
C LEU A 75 -5.19 1.99 36.16
N HIS A 76 -4.38 1.57 35.19
CA HIS A 76 -4.58 1.94 33.78
C HIS A 76 -5.93 1.41 33.24
N ILE A 77 -6.36 0.22 33.68
CA ILE A 77 -7.60 -0.41 33.23
C ILE A 77 -8.80 0.24 33.94
N ALA A 78 -8.67 0.57 35.23
CA ALA A 78 -9.69 1.25 36.02
C ALA A 78 -9.97 2.67 35.52
N LEU A 79 -8.91 3.46 35.27
CA LEU A 79 -9.03 4.82 34.73
C LEU A 79 -9.71 4.87 33.35
N SER A 80 -9.56 3.82 32.54
CA SER A 80 -10.26 3.70 31.26
C SER A 80 -11.76 3.36 31.39
N ARG A 81 -12.20 2.88 32.57
CA ARG A 81 -13.57 2.39 32.83
C ARG A 81 -14.41 3.34 33.70
N ASP A 82 -13.80 4.19 34.51
CA ASP A 82 -14.44 5.05 35.51
C ASP A 82 -15.07 6.36 34.98
N SER A 83 -15.39 6.46 33.68
CA SER A 83 -16.28 7.54 33.22
C SER A 83 -17.69 7.32 33.77
N SER A 84 -18.18 8.31 34.53
CA SER A 84 -19.47 8.22 35.24
C SER A 84 -20.63 7.95 34.28
N ALA A 85 -21.70 7.29 34.75
CA ALA A 85 -22.88 6.99 33.92
C ALA A 85 -23.58 8.24 33.35
N GLN A 86 -23.34 9.41 33.95
CA GLN A 86 -23.84 10.71 33.52
C GLN A 86 -22.91 11.37 32.48
N GLU A 87 -21.59 11.12 32.53
CA GLU A 87 -20.64 11.49 31.46
C GLU A 87 -20.74 10.59 30.23
N LYS A 88 -21.20 9.34 30.37
CA LYS A 88 -21.44 8.41 29.24
C LYS A 88 -22.48 8.89 28.23
N GLN A 89 -23.29 9.89 28.58
CA GLN A 89 -24.31 10.45 27.69
C GLN A 89 -23.79 11.63 26.84
N TYR A 90 -22.62 12.22 27.17
CA TYR A 90 -22.07 13.40 26.47
C TYR A 90 -20.58 13.30 26.10
N ARG A 91 -19.78 12.40 26.70
CA ARG A 91 -18.40 12.12 26.26
C ARG A 91 -18.33 10.78 25.53
N GLU A 92 -17.90 10.88 24.29
CA GLU A 92 -17.67 9.81 23.34
C GLU A 92 -16.70 8.74 23.88
N ASN A 93 -17.22 7.65 24.48
CA ASN A 93 -16.52 6.36 24.51
C ASN A 93 -16.59 5.71 23.10
N ARG A 94 -16.25 6.49 22.06
CA ARG A 94 -16.13 5.96 20.69
C ARG A 94 -14.71 5.40 20.53
N PRO A 95 -14.54 4.18 20.02
CA PRO A 95 -13.21 3.64 19.76
C PRO A 95 -12.48 4.52 18.75
N CYS A 96 -11.25 4.93 19.08
CA CYS A 96 -10.42 5.68 18.16
C CYS A 96 -9.46 4.75 17.43
N VAL A 97 -9.04 5.14 16.23
CA VAL A 97 -8.01 4.45 15.46
C VAL A 97 -6.65 4.87 15.96
N ARG A 98 -5.82 3.89 16.32
CA ARG A 98 -4.49 4.10 16.88
C ARG A 98 -3.37 3.90 15.86
N SER A 99 -3.53 2.91 14.99
CA SER A 99 -2.51 2.54 14.00
C SER A 99 -3.18 1.93 12.78
N ILE A 100 -2.63 2.24 11.61
CA ILE A 100 -3.09 1.73 10.32
C ILE A 100 -1.90 1.24 9.50
N SER A 101 -2.10 0.21 8.68
CA SER A 101 -1.06 -0.28 7.77
C SER A 101 -1.68 -0.95 6.55
N TRP A 102 -1.13 -0.69 5.37
CA TRP A 102 -1.56 -1.29 4.10
C TRP A 102 -0.83 -2.60 3.82
N SER A 103 -1.56 -3.62 3.39
CA SER A 103 -0.94 -4.79 2.78
C SER A 103 -0.31 -4.43 1.42
N PRO A 104 0.63 -5.24 0.91
CA PRO A 104 1.04 -5.16 -0.48
C PRO A 104 -0.15 -5.30 -1.44
N ILE A 105 -0.01 -4.85 -2.68
CA ILE A 105 -1.06 -4.96 -3.69
C ILE A 105 -1.31 -6.42 -4.11
N GLY A 106 -2.59 -6.75 -4.33
CA GLY A 106 -3.03 -8.08 -4.74
C GLY A 106 -3.49 -8.98 -3.59
N PHE A 107 -3.47 -8.51 -2.34
CA PHE A 107 -3.97 -9.33 -1.22
C PHE A 107 -5.50 -9.29 -1.08
N ALA A 108 -6.16 -8.25 -1.59
CA ALA A 108 -7.61 -8.22 -1.62
C ALA A 108 -8.17 -9.08 -2.77
N PRO A 109 -9.37 -9.68 -2.64
CA PRO A 109 -9.99 -10.49 -3.71
C PRO A 109 -10.23 -9.75 -5.04
N ASN A 110 -10.30 -8.42 -4.98
CA ASN A 110 -10.42 -7.53 -6.13
C ASN A 110 -9.06 -7.07 -6.70
N SER A 111 -7.95 -7.71 -6.29
CA SER A 111 -6.56 -7.36 -6.61
C SER A 111 -6.00 -6.07 -6.01
N GLY A 112 -6.76 -5.41 -5.13
CA GLY A 112 -6.32 -4.23 -4.39
C GLY A 112 -5.50 -4.55 -3.13
N CYS A 113 -5.31 -3.53 -2.29
CA CYS A 113 -4.71 -3.67 -0.96
C CYS A 113 -5.78 -3.97 0.10
N LEU A 114 -5.37 -4.60 1.21
CA LEU A 114 -6.11 -4.68 2.46
C LEU A 114 -5.59 -3.62 3.41
N LEU A 115 -6.46 -3.05 4.24
CA LEU A 115 -6.06 -2.14 5.30
C LEU A 115 -6.21 -2.82 6.67
N ALA A 116 -5.12 -2.92 7.42
CA ALA A 116 -5.19 -3.28 8.83
C ALA A 116 -5.44 -2.03 9.67
N VAL A 117 -6.42 -2.10 10.58
CA VAL A 117 -6.79 -1.01 11.48
C VAL A 117 -6.75 -1.51 12.91
N CYS A 118 -5.95 -0.85 13.74
CA CYS A 118 -5.85 -1.08 15.19
C CYS A 118 -6.57 0.03 15.94
N THR A 119 -7.42 -0.34 16.89
CA THR A 119 -8.23 0.59 17.69
C THR A 119 -7.63 0.79 19.09
N THR A 120 -8.05 1.85 19.79
CA THR A 120 -7.65 2.12 21.18
C THR A 120 -8.09 1.05 22.18
N GLU A 121 -9.15 0.30 21.84
CA GLU A 121 -9.67 -0.84 22.60
C GLU A 121 -8.81 -2.10 22.44
N GLY A 122 -7.87 -2.12 21.48
CA GLY A 122 -7.01 -3.28 21.21
C GLY A 122 -7.55 -4.24 20.14
N HIS A 123 -8.61 -3.86 19.43
CA HIS A 123 -9.12 -4.64 18.29
C HIS A 123 -8.34 -4.32 17.01
N VAL A 124 -7.92 -5.37 16.31
CA VAL A 124 -7.27 -5.33 15.00
C VAL A 124 -8.17 -6.02 13.98
N ARG A 125 -8.58 -5.26 12.97
CA ARG A 125 -9.45 -5.73 11.89
C ARG A 125 -8.86 -5.41 10.53
N LEU A 126 -9.15 -6.26 9.55
CA LEU A 126 -8.75 -6.10 8.15
C LEU A 126 -9.94 -5.64 7.33
N TYR A 127 -9.74 -4.59 6.53
CA TYR A 127 -10.75 -4.01 5.66
C TYR A 127 -10.33 -4.10 4.19
N ARG A 128 -11.31 -4.21 3.29
CA ARG A 128 -11.12 -4.12 1.84
C ARG A 128 -12.01 -3.05 1.23
N MET A 129 -11.60 -2.56 0.07
CA MET A 129 -12.43 -1.68 -0.75
C MET A 129 -13.76 -2.38 -1.10
N PRO A 130 -14.91 -1.69 -1.03
CA PRO A 130 -16.17 -2.24 -1.47
C PRO A 130 -16.14 -2.41 -2.99
N PHE A 131 -16.52 -3.59 -3.47
CA PHE A 131 -16.54 -3.89 -4.90
C PHE A 131 -17.77 -4.68 -5.34
N ARG A 132 -18.57 -5.19 -4.39
CA ARG A 132 -19.89 -5.79 -4.64
C ARG A 132 -21.03 -4.99 -4.00
N GLU A 133 -20.71 -4.29 -2.93
CA GLU A 133 -21.67 -3.79 -1.94
C GLU A 133 -22.29 -2.44 -2.32
N PHE A 134 -21.86 -1.83 -3.43
CA PHE A 134 -22.31 -0.51 -3.89
C PHE A 134 -22.33 0.54 -2.76
N SER A 135 -21.34 0.51 -1.87
CA SER A 135 -21.16 1.41 -0.74
C SER A 135 -19.85 2.21 -0.87
N SER A 136 -19.75 3.34 -0.18
CA SER A 136 -18.49 4.05 0.07
C SER A 136 -17.76 3.52 1.32
N GLU A 137 -18.49 2.85 2.22
CA GLU A 137 -17.92 2.19 3.39
C GLU A 137 -17.15 0.94 3.00
N TRP A 138 -15.94 0.84 3.53
CA TRP A 138 -15.07 -0.33 3.38
C TRP A 138 -15.57 -1.51 4.22
N VAL A 139 -15.38 -2.70 3.68
CA VAL A 139 -15.95 -3.93 4.22
C VAL A 139 -14.92 -4.63 5.10
N GLU A 140 -15.32 -4.99 6.33
CA GLU A 140 -14.52 -5.83 7.22
C GLU A 140 -14.43 -7.25 6.64
N VAL A 141 -13.19 -7.72 6.45
CA VAL A 141 -12.88 -9.07 5.95
C VAL A 141 -12.58 -10.02 7.09
N MET A 142 -11.92 -9.53 8.16
CA MET A 142 -11.40 -10.39 9.21
C MET A 142 -11.13 -9.63 10.51
N ASP A 143 -11.41 -10.29 11.65
CA ASP A 143 -11.04 -9.82 12.99
C ASP A 143 -9.87 -10.67 13.54
N ILE A 144 -8.66 -10.09 13.50
CA ILE A 144 -7.43 -10.75 13.94
C ILE A 144 -7.40 -10.87 15.47
N SER A 145 -7.96 -9.92 16.20
CA SER A 145 -8.01 -9.96 17.66
C SER A 145 -8.90 -11.09 18.16
N ASN A 146 -10.03 -11.38 17.49
CA ASN A 146 -10.85 -12.55 17.81
C ASN A 146 -10.11 -13.88 17.56
N MET A 147 -9.31 -13.96 16.49
CA MET A 147 -8.48 -15.13 16.22
C MET A 147 -7.39 -15.30 17.29
N LEU A 148 -6.72 -14.21 17.69
CA LEU A 148 -5.73 -14.22 18.77
C LEU A 148 -6.36 -14.66 20.10
N TYR A 149 -7.54 -14.14 20.43
CA TYR A 149 -8.27 -14.53 21.63
C TYR A 149 -8.61 -16.02 21.64
N SER A 150 -9.09 -16.54 20.51
CA SER A 150 -9.41 -17.98 20.36
C SER A 150 -8.17 -18.86 20.55
N TYR A 151 -7.01 -18.42 20.06
CA TYR A 151 -5.74 -19.11 20.26
C TYR A 151 -5.28 -19.07 21.74
N LEU A 152 -5.30 -17.90 22.37
CA LEU A 152 -4.87 -17.72 23.76
C LEU A 152 -5.78 -18.47 24.74
N THR A 153 -7.09 -18.50 24.48
CA THR A 153 -8.04 -19.28 25.29
C THR A 153 -7.79 -20.78 25.16
N THR A 154 -7.54 -21.28 23.95
CA THR A 154 -7.20 -22.71 23.71
C THR A 154 -5.90 -23.11 24.42
N THR A 155 -4.95 -22.19 24.54
CA THR A 155 -3.67 -22.40 25.23
C THR A 155 -3.70 -21.99 26.72
N ASN A 156 -4.88 -21.72 27.29
CA ASN A 156 -5.05 -21.23 28.67
C ASN A 156 -4.17 -20.01 29.04
N PHE A 157 -3.85 -19.17 28.05
CA PHE A 157 -2.92 -18.05 28.18
C PHE A 157 -1.50 -18.47 28.64
N GLN A 158 -1.16 -19.76 28.59
CA GLN A 158 0.13 -20.32 29.00
C GLN A 158 1.20 -20.18 27.91
N ALA A 159 0.80 -20.07 26.63
CA ALA A 159 1.73 -19.91 25.51
C ALA A 159 2.60 -18.63 25.59
N ALA A 160 2.32 -17.74 26.54
CA ALA A 160 3.12 -16.55 26.85
C ALA A 160 3.53 -16.46 28.34
N SER A 161 3.25 -17.49 29.16
CA SER A 161 3.65 -17.52 30.58
C SER A 161 5.05 -18.11 30.74
N PHE A 162 6.08 -17.38 30.29
CA PHE A 162 7.47 -17.61 30.72
C PHE A 162 7.96 -16.54 31.70
N ARG A 163 7.03 -15.88 32.40
CA ARG A 163 7.37 -14.95 33.50
C ARG A 163 6.69 -15.38 34.79
N ALA A 164 7.17 -16.48 35.37
CA ALA A 164 7.07 -16.79 36.80
C ALA A 164 7.81 -18.12 37.11
N SER A 165 9.15 -18.11 37.04
CA SER A 165 10.12 -19.15 37.45
C SER A 165 11.23 -19.09 36.39
N GLU A 166 12.41 -18.53 36.63
CA GLU A 166 13.45 -19.07 37.48
C GLU A 166 14.29 -17.93 38.07
N VAL A 167 14.33 -17.83 39.40
CA VAL A 167 15.52 -17.31 40.09
C VAL A 167 16.47 -18.50 40.18
N ALA A 168 17.31 -18.68 39.17
CA ALA A 168 18.40 -19.64 39.23
C ALA A 168 19.62 -18.94 39.85
N ASP A 169 20.07 -19.46 40.99
CA ASP A 169 21.30 -19.09 41.69
C ASP A 169 22.52 -19.10 40.75
N PRO A 170 23.30 -18.01 40.65
CA PRO A 170 24.57 -18.04 39.93
C PRO A 170 25.66 -18.52 40.89
N SER A 171 25.75 -19.83 41.07
CA SER A 171 26.96 -20.44 41.59
C SER A 171 27.20 -21.79 40.93
N GLN A 172 27.96 -21.77 39.82
CA GLN A 172 29.05 -22.71 39.51
C GLN A 172 29.40 -22.70 38.01
N ALA A 173 30.71 -22.81 37.79
CA ALA A 173 31.46 -23.03 36.54
C ALA A 173 31.72 -21.81 35.65
N CYS A 174 32.94 -21.51 35.21
CA CYS A 174 34.28 -22.02 35.49
C CYS A 174 35.29 -20.95 35.01
N PHE A 175 36.46 -20.97 35.63
CA PHE A 175 37.62 -20.10 35.46
C PHE A 175 38.19 -20.07 34.03
N ASP A 176 38.65 -18.88 33.59
CA ASP A 176 40.04 -18.70 33.12
C ASP A 176 40.47 -17.22 33.21
N GLU A 177 41.76 -17.02 33.49
CA GLU A 177 42.41 -15.84 34.08
C GLU A 177 42.94 -14.75 33.10
N GLY A 178 43.16 -13.54 33.64
CA GLY A 178 44.04 -12.44 33.14
C GLY A 178 43.37 -11.41 32.22
N ASP A 179 43.36 -10.09 32.47
CA ASP A 179 44.18 -9.20 33.28
C ASP A 179 43.35 -7.98 33.76
N ASP A 180 43.75 -7.45 34.91
CA ASP A 180 43.15 -6.37 35.70
C ASP A 180 43.24 -4.97 35.06
N ASP A 181 42.20 -4.16 35.27
CA ASP A 181 42.33 -2.79 35.78
C ASP A 181 41.03 -2.39 36.53
N ASP A 182 41.15 -2.32 37.86
CA ASP A 182 40.19 -1.90 38.90
C ASP A 182 39.69 -0.44 38.70
N LEU A 183 38.46 0.02 39.02
CA LEU A 183 37.72 0.04 40.31
C LEU A 183 36.29 0.68 40.07
N PRO A 184 35.36 0.81 41.05
CA PRO A 184 34.20 -0.05 41.27
C PRO A 184 32.81 0.60 41.02
N ILE A 185 31.89 -0.18 40.43
CA ILE A 185 30.45 0.12 40.37
C ILE A 185 29.78 -0.47 41.64
N SER A 186 29.70 0.29 42.73
CA SER A 186 28.90 -0.11 43.90
C SER A 186 28.06 1.02 44.54
N ILE A 187 27.95 2.19 43.89
CA ILE A 187 27.11 3.30 44.36
C ILE A 187 26.15 3.76 43.27
N MET A 188 25.23 2.89 42.81
CA MET A 188 24.08 3.31 41.98
C MET A 188 22.82 2.45 42.16
N ARG A 189 22.68 1.74 43.29
CA ARG A 189 21.39 1.09 43.67
C ARG A 189 20.67 1.72 44.86
N LYS A 190 21.19 2.82 45.41
CA LYS A 190 20.58 3.50 46.58
C LYS A 190 19.98 4.89 46.30
N ALA A 191 20.05 5.41 45.08
CA ALA A 191 19.58 6.78 44.78
C ALA A 191 18.13 6.91 44.22
N ILE A 192 17.40 5.80 44.00
CA ILE A 192 16.04 5.84 43.39
C ILE A 192 14.91 5.60 44.42
N LYS A 193 15.23 5.47 45.72
CA LYS A 193 14.20 5.31 46.78
C LYS A 193 13.95 6.52 47.67
N HIS A 194 14.57 7.68 47.41
CA HIS A 194 14.30 8.91 48.18
C HIS A 194 14.10 10.12 47.28
N ARG A 195 12.91 10.25 46.70
CA ARG A 195 12.27 11.55 46.35
C ARG A 195 10.84 11.31 45.86
N ARG A 196 9.92 11.13 46.80
CA ARG A 196 8.48 11.46 46.72
C ARG A 196 7.81 11.10 48.04
N LEU A 197 8.13 11.88 49.06
CA LEU A 197 7.30 12.03 50.25
C LEU A 197 7.48 13.48 50.73
N ASN A 198 6.35 14.10 51.04
CA ASN A 198 6.14 15.50 51.44
C ASN A 198 6.03 16.44 50.22
N ALA A 199 4.92 17.15 49.97
CA ALA A 199 3.91 17.65 50.88
C ALA A 199 2.56 17.85 50.15
N LEU A 200 1.44 17.62 50.83
CA LEU A 200 0.43 18.65 51.07
C LEU A 200 -0.62 18.14 52.05
N THR A 201 -0.85 19.00 53.04
CA THR A 201 -1.49 18.81 54.33
C THR A 201 -3.01 18.84 54.27
N VAL A 202 -3.60 18.08 55.18
CA VAL A 202 -4.99 18.04 55.60
C VAL A 202 -5.45 19.41 56.12
N MET A 203 -6.62 19.86 55.70
CA MET A 203 -7.51 20.71 56.50
C MET A 203 -8.89 20.04 56.51
N GLU A 204 -9.27 19.55 57.70
CA GLU A 204 -10.65 19.20 58.03
C GLU A 204 -11.41 20.49 58.35
N ASP A 205 -12.64 20.62 57.83
CA ASP A 205 -13.65 21.48 58.44
C ASP A 205 -15.03 20.82 58.37
N LYS A 206 -15.77 20.98 59.48
CA LYS A 206 -16.99 20.26 59.84
C LYS A 206 -18.26 20.81 59.17
N ALA A 207 -19.14 19.85 58.84
CA ALA A 207 -20.60 19.84 58.97
C ALA A 207 -21.46 20.97 58.34
N CYS A 208 -22.40 20.58 57.47
CA CYS A 208 -23.83 20.72 57.79
C CYS A 208 -24.69 19.78 56.92
N SER A 209 -25.64 19.14 57.59
CA SER A 209 -26.72 18.31 57.07
C SER A 209 -27.77 19.11 56.31
N GLN A 210 -28.34 18.54 55.24
CA GLN A 210 -29.78 18.62 54.99
C GLN A 210 -30.25 17.49 54.06
N LYS A 211 -31.26 16.77 54.56
CA LYS A 211 -32.03 15.72 53.89
C LYS A 211 -33.04 16.38 52.97
N GLU A 212 -33.15 15.95 51.73
CA GLU A 212 -34.45 15.96 51.03
C GLU A 212 -34.67 14.63 50.31
N LYS A 213 -35.72 13.94 50.78
CA LYS A 213 -36.31 12.76 50.19
C LYS A 213 -37.30 13.23 49.13
N TYR A 214 -37.16 12.77 47.89
CA TYR A 214 -38.30 12.68 46.97
C TYR A 214 -38.41 11.26 46.44
N THR A 215 -39.34 10.54 47.04
CA THR A 215 -39.99 9.33 46.58
C THR A 215 -40.85 9.62 45.36
N PHE A 216 -40.65 8.89 44.26
CA PHE A 216 -41.69 8.62 43.27
C PHE A 216 -41.69 7.12 42.98
N ASN A 217 -42.83 6.48 43.24
CA ASN A 217 -43.09 5.07 43.01
C ASN A 217 -44.03 4.89 41.80
N ALA A 218 -43.71 3.84 41.03
CA ALA A 218 -44.60 2.96 40.26
C ALA A 218 -45.17 3.45 38.90
N PRO A 219 -45.67 2.53 38.04
CA PRO A 219 -45.23 1.15 37.75
C PRO A 219 -45.11 0.91 36.23
N ARG A 220 -44.45 -0.17 35.76
CA ARG A 220 -44.87 -0.83 34.50
C ARG A 220 -44.30 -2.25 34.34
N SER A 221 -45.26 -3.19 34.37
CA SER A 221 -45.40 -4.40 33.56
C SER A 221 -44.19 -5.32 33.41
N GLN A 222 -44.27 -6.45 34.13
CA GLN A 222 -43.70 -7.72 33.70
C GLN A 222 -44.29 -8.12 32.34
N GLU A 223 -43.43 -8.38 31.36
CA GLU A 223 -43.73 -9.34 30.31
C GLU A 223 -42.52 -10.24 30.10
N LYS A 224 -42.79 -11.55 30.17
CA LYS A 224 -41.83 -12.64 30.11
C LYS A 224 -41.32 -12.80 28.68
N SER A 225 -40.00 -12.88 28.50
CA SER A 225 -39.41 -13.63 27.40
C SER A 225 -38.37 -14.62 27.93
N SER A 226 -38.34 -15.75 27.26
CA SER A 226 -38.09 -17.09 27.77
C SER A 226 -36.63 -17.54 27.71
N LYS A 227 -36.23 -18.30 28.74
CA LYS A 227 -35.17 -19.32 28.79
C LYS A 227 -33.74 -18.85 28.43
N LYS A 228 -33.07 -18.28 29.43
CA LYS A 228 -31.62 -18.45 29.60
C LYS A 228 -31.31 -19.95 29.66
N VAL A 229 -30.46 -20.42 28.76
CA VAL A 229 -29.64 -21.60 29.00
C VAL A 229 -28.77 -21.27 30.22
N VAL A 230 -29.09 -21.89 31.34
CA VAL A 230 -28.23 -21.88 32.53
C VAL A 230 -27.02 -22.74 32.17
N GLY A 231 -25.95 -22.08 31.72
CA GLY A 231 -24.61 -22.63 31.76
C GLY A 231 -24.13 -22.50 33.20
N ASP A 232 -24.23 -23.60 33.93
CA ASP A 232 -23.55 -23.79 35.21
C ASP A 232 -22.04 -23.80 34.98
N GLY A 233 -21.29 -23.16 35.87
CA GLY A 233 -19.86 -22.93 35.73
C GLY A 233 -19.44 -21.63 36.41
N SER A 234 -19.24 -21.68 37.72
CA SER A 234 -18.54 -20.66 38.49
C SER A 234 -17.25 -20.25 37.77
N GLN A 235 -17.24 -19.07 37.14
CA GLN A 235 -15.99 -18.49 36.65
C GLN A 235 -15.08 -18.27 37.87
N SER A 236 -13.99 -19.03 37.95
CA SER A 236 -12.99 -18.90 39.01
C SER A 236 -12.46 -17.46 39.03
N LEU A 237 -12.45 -16.84 40.22
CA LEU A 237 -11.83 -15.55 40.43
C LEU A 237 -10.33 -15.66 40.12
N ILE A 238 -9.82 -14.80 39.25
CA ILE A 238 -8.40 -14.71 38.92
C ILE A 238 -7.76 -13.54 39.66
N THR A 239 -6.44 -13.58 39.83
CA THR A 239 -5.72 -12.49 40.51
C THR A 239 -5.69 -11.22 39.66
N ALA A 240 -5.46 -10.06 40.29
CA ALA A 240 -5.30 -8.78 39.59
C ALA A 240 -4.17 -8.83 38.54
N GLU A 241 -3.07 -9.48 38.88
CA GLU A 241 -1.89 -9.63 38.01
C GLU A 241 -2.16 -10.53 36.82
N GLU A 242 -2.84 -11.66 37.03
CA GLU A 242 -3.26 -12.55 35.95
C GLU A 242 -4.22 -11.84 35.00
N TYR A 243 -5.19 -11.10 35.53
CA TYR A 243 -6.10 -10.32 34.70
C TYR A 243 -5.34 -9.25 33.90
N ALA A 244 -4.46 -8.48 34.56
CA ALA A 244 -3.68 -7.44 33.90
C ALA A 244 -2.80 -8.03 32.78
N SER A 245 -2.17 -9.18 33.03
CA SER A 245 -1.36 -9.91 32.06
C SER A 245 -2.19 -10.37 30.85
N ARG A 246 -3.32 -11.06 31.08
CA ARG A 246 -4.23 -11.48 30.01
C ARG A 246 -4.78 -10.30 29.21
N SER A 247 -5.13 -9.21 29.90
CA SER A 247 -5.58 -7.98 29.26
C SER A 247 -4.47 -7.34 28.42
N ALA A 248 -3.22 -7.36 28.88
CA ALA A 248 -2.09 -6.79 28.15
C ALA A 248 -1.76 -7.60 26.88
N MET A 249 -1.91 -8.93 26.91
CA MET A 249 -1.72 -9.81 25.74
C MET A 249 -2.74 -9.54 24.63
N LEU A 250 -3.98 -9.19 24.99
CA LEU A 250 -5.05 -8.86 24.03
C LEU A 250 -5.09 -7.39 23.64
N SER A 251 -4.39 -6.52 24.37
CA SER A 251 -4.33 -5.08 24.09
C SER A 251 -3.33 -4.77 22.99
N SER A 252 -3.75 -4.95 21.73
CA SER A 252 -2.96 -4.51 20.58
C SER A 252 -2.80 -2.98 20.53
N LEU A 253 -1.63 -2.51 20.11
CA LEU A 253 -1.27 -1.10 20.02
C LEU A 253 -0.97 -0.68 18.59
N ILE A 254 -0.18 -1.49 17.88
CA ILE A 254 0.37 -1.13 16.57
C ILE A 254 0.34 -2.30 15.61
N VAL A 255 0.12 -1.99 14.34
CA VAL A 255 0.11 -2.96 13.24
C VAL A 255 1.06 -2.52 12.13
N ALA A 256 1.75 -3.48 11.52
CA ALA A 256 2.58 -3.23 10.35
C ALA A 256 2.61 -4.46 9.42
N TRP A 257 2.40 -4.23 8.13
CA TRP A 257 2.50 -5.24 7.09
C TRP A 257 3.91 -5.36 6.53
N SER A 258 4.35 -6.60 6.33
CA SER A 258 5.60 -6.89 5.63
C SER A 258 5.44 -6.69 4.11
N PRO A 259 6.54 -6.42 3.38
CA PRO A 259 6.58 -6.60 1.94
C PRO A 259 6.12 -8.01 1.53
N CYS A 260 5.72 -8.16 0.26
CA CYS A 260 5.41 -9.47 -0.29
C CYS A 260 6.67 -10.33 -0.28
N LEU A 261 6.62 -11.50 0.34
CA LEU A 261 7.75 -12.41 0.39
C LEU A 261 8.01 -12.96 -1.01
N PRO A 262 9.27 -12.90 -1.48
CA PRO A 262 9.64 -13.42 -2.79
C PRO A 262 9.45 -14.94 -2.83
N GLN A 263 9.02 -15.45 -3.97
CA GLN A 263 8.89 -16.88 -4.22
C GLN A 263 10.29 -17.43 -4.55
N THR A 264 10.88 -18.20 -3.65
CA THR A 264 12.13 -18.91 -3.94
C THR A 264 11.78 -20.19 -4.68
N SER A 265 11.95 -20.21 -6.00
CA SER A 265 11.93 -21.44 -6.79
C SER A 265 13.15 -22.27 -6.40
N GLY A 266 12.98 -23.22 -5.48
CA GLY A 266 14.00 -24.25 -5.26
C GLY A 266 14.19 -25.02 -6.56
N ARG A 267 15.37 -24.89 -7.18
CA ARG A 267 15.86 -25.92 -8.10
C ARG A 267 15.83 -27.22 -7.31
N ASP A 268 15.09 -28.20 -7.82
CA ASP A 268 14.86 -29.51 -7.22
C ASP A 268 13.95 -29.50 -5.98
N ILE A 269 12.65 -29.73 -6.19
CA ILE A 269 11.84 -30.79 -5.54
C ILE A 269 10.47 -30.79 -6.25
N SER A 270 10.10 -31.94 -6.80
CA SER A 270 8.73 -32.25 -7.20
C SER A 270 7.79 -32.12 -6.00
N THR A 271 7.11 -31.00 -5.82
CA THR A 271 6.10 -30.86 -4.77
C THR A 271 4.70 -31.07 -5.35
N THR A 272 4.08 -32.14 -4.87
CA THR A 272 2.72 -32.60 -5.15
C THR A 272 1.63 -31.81 -4.41
N ASN A 273 1.95 -30.64 -3.84
CA ASN A 273 1.00 -29.80 -3.10
C ASN A 273 0.96 -28.39 -3.69
N GLY A 274 -0.15 -28.01 -4.33
CA GLY A 274 -0.34 -26.76 -5.09
C GLY A 274 -0.36 -25.46 -4.27
N LEU A 275 0.74 -25.16 -3.55
CA LEU A 275 0.90 -23.94 -2.76
C LEU A 275 1.71 -22.89 -3.55
N THR A 276 1.07 -22.25 -4.53
CA THR A 276 1.75 -21.36 -5.51
C THR A 276 1.48 -19.86 -5.34
N GLY A 277 0.96 -19.42 -4.18
CA GLY A 277 0.63 -18.02 -3.92
C GLY A 277 1.67 -17.26 -3.07
N GLY A 278 2.10 -16.07 -3.51
CA GLY A 278 2.91 -15.16 -2.69
C GLY A 278 2.22 -14.80 -1.36
N CYS A 279 3.00 -14.55 -0.31
CA CYS A 279 2.46 -14.27 1.03
C CYS A 279 3.11 -13.05 1.69
N SER A 280 2.45 -12.53 2.71
CA SER A 280 2.90 -11.38 3.51
C SER A 280 2.55 -11.65 4.97
N VAL A 281 3.32 -11.05 5.87
CA VAL A 281 3.19 -11.20 7.32
C VAL A 281 2.72 -9.89 7.92
N LEU A 282 1.64 -9.94 8.70
CA LEU A 282 1.16 -8.85 9.53
C LEU A 282 1.72 -9.01 10.94
N ALA A 283 2.51 -8.05 11.41
CA ALA A 283 2.90 -7.95 12.81
C ALA A 283 1.89 -7.10 13.57
N VAL A 284 1.48 -7.60 14.74
CA VAL A 284 0.63 -6.88 15.69
C VAL A 284 1.36 -6.81 17.04
N GLY A 285 1.74 -5.61 17.46
CA GLY A 285 2.41 -5.35 18.73
C GLY A 285 1.43 -5.01 19.84
N GLY A 286 1.60 -5.63 21.01
CA GLY A 286 0.75 -5.42 22.17
C GLY A 286 1.37 -4.61 23.29
N LYS A 287 0.55 -4.29 24.31
CA LYS A 287 1.00 -3.72 25.58
C LYS A 287 1.88 -4.67 26.38
N SER A 288 1.76 -5.98 26.18
CA SER A 288 2.59 -6.97 26.87
C SER A 288 4.06 -6.99 26.41
N GLY A 289 4.41 -6.25 25.35
CA GLY A 289 5.74 -6.37 24.73
C GLY A 289 5.88 -7.58 23.79
N VAL A 290 4.78 -8.31 23.59
CA VAL A 290 4.69 -9.46 22.68
C VAL A 290 4.15 -9.03 21.31
N LEU A 291 4.72 -9.61 20.26
CA LEU A 291 4.27 -9.49 18.87
C LEU A 291 3.54 -10.76 18.45
N SER A 292 2.37 -10.62 17.85
CA SER A 292 1.75 -11.71 17.10
C SER A 292 2.00 -11.53 15.60
N LEU A 293 2.40 -12.62 14.94
CA LEU A 293 2.80 -12.63 13.53
C LEU A 293 1.81 -13.46 12.72
N TRP A 294 1.10 -12.83 11.79
CA TRP A 294 0.03 -13.46 11.01
C TRP A 294 0.41 -13.53 9.55
N ARG A 295 0.57 -14.73 9.01
CA ARG A 295 0.81 -14.94 7.58
C ARG A 295 -0.51 -14.95 6.83
N ILE A 296 -0.57 -14.14 5.80
CA ILE A 296 -1.71 -14.01 4.90
C ILE A 296 -1.20 -14.34 3.50
N ARG A 297 -1.97 -15.12 2.73
CA ARG A 297 -1.61 -15.49 1.35
C ARG A 297 -2.40 -14.65 0.34
N LYS A 298 -1.80 -14.41 -0.81
CA LYS A 298 -2.51 -13.84 -1.97
C LYS A 298 -3.59 -14.83 -2.43
N PRO A 299 -4.75 -14.33 -2.89
CA PRO A 299 -5.75 -15.17 -3.54
C PRO A 299 -5.17 -15.90 -4.75
N GLU A 300 -5.55 -17.17 -4.93
CA GLU A 300 -5.15 -17.98 -6.10
C GLU A 300 -5.82 -17.46 -7.40
N SER A 301 -7.00 -16.87 -7.30
CA SER A 301 -7.68 -16.23 -8.43
C SER A 301 -8.40 -14.96 -7.99
N TYR A 302 -8.44 -13.98 -8.89
CA TYR A 302 -9.17 -12.72 -8.70
C TYR A 302 -10.49 -12.78 -9.46
N SER A 303 -11.57 -12.40 -8.79
CA SER A 303 -12.91 -12.40 -9.38
C SER A 303 -13.74 -11.25 -8.85
N ILE A 304 -14.45 -10.57 -9.75
CA ILE A 304 -15.36 -9.48 -9.40
C ILE A 304 -16.70 -10.05 -8.86
N THR A 305 -17.12 -11.22 -9.32
CA THR A 305 -18.46 -11.77 -9.05
C THR A 305 -18.48 -12.78 -7.91
N ASN A 306 -17.61 -13.79 -7.96
CA ASN A 306 -17.55 -14.90 -7.00
C ASN A 306 -16.11 -15.08 -6.51
N SER A 307 -15.81 -14.50 -5.35
CA SER A 307 -14.55 -14.71 -4.64
C SER A 307 -14.92 -15.09 -3.21
N PRO A 308 -14.40 -16.22 -2.68
CA PRO A 308 -14.46 -16.45 -1.26
C PRO A 308 -13.65 -15.35 -0.57
N ASP A 309 -14.23 -14.65 0.40
CA ASP A 309 -13.50 -13.65 1.23
C ASP A 309 -12.42 -14.32 2.12
N SER A 310 -12.30 -15.65 2.06
CA SER A 310 -11.36 -16.47 2.82
C SER A 310 -9.94 -16.39 2.22
N ASN A 311 -9.21 -15.33 2.54
CA ASN A 311 -7.75 -15.45 2.60
C ASN A 311 -7.40 -16.32 3.80
N LYS A 312 -6.75 -17.47 3.58
CA LYS A 312 -6.27 -18.32 4.68
C LYS A 312 -5.22 -17.54 5.48
N THR A 313 -5.60 -17.14 6.69
CA THR A 313 -4.69 -16.51 7.66
C THR A 313 -4.20 -17.54 8.65
N LEU A 314 -2.90 -17.50 8.94
CA LEU A 314 -2.25 -18.42 9.87
C LEU A 314 -1.43 -17.63 10.87
N LEU A 315 -1.58 -17.93 12.16
CA LEU A 315 -0.66 -17.46 13.19
C LEU A 315 0.68 -18.19 13.02
N VAL A 316 1.73 -17.45 12.65
CA VAL A 316 3.09 -17.99 12.45
C VAL A 316 3.79 -18.18 13.79
N GLY A 317 3.59 -17.24 14.73
CA GLY A 317 4.16 -17.32 16.05
C GLY A 317 3.93 -16.07 16.90
N LEU A 318 4.29 -16.18 18.18
CA LEU A 318 4.37 -15.09 19.14
C LEU A 318 5.84 -14.81 19.44
N LEU A 319 6.26 -13.55 19.35
CA LEU A 319 7.62 -13.11 19.63
C LEU A 319 7.63 -12.17 20.84
N ASN A 320 8.32 -12.57 21.90
CA ASN A 320 8.57 -11.73 23.07
C ASN A 320 9.67 -10.72 22.74
N ALA A 321 9.28 -9.58 22.15
CA ALA A 321 10.25 -8.61 21.66
C ALA A 321 10.81 -7.72 22.77
N HIS A 322 9.92 -7.24 23.66
CA HIS A 322 10.26 -6.26 24.68
C HIS A 322 9.57 -6.55 26.00
N ASP A 323 10.08 -5.91 27.05
CA ASP A 323 9.55 -6.03 28.41
C ASP A 323 8.46 -5.00 28.71
N THR A 324 8.35 -3.99 27.84
CA THR A 324 7.36 -2.91 27.94
C THR A 324 6.66 -2.71 26.60
N TRP A 325 5.81 -1.69 26.48
CA TRP A 325 4.87 -1.54 25.38
C TRP A 325 5.59 -1.39 24.04
N ILE A 326 5.08 -2.06 23.01
CA ILE A 326 5.56 -1.86 21.65
C ILE A 326 4.90 -0.61 21.08
N THR A 327 5.71 0.37 20.70
CA THR A 327 5.26 1.69 20.28
C THR A 327 5.34 1.88 18.77
N THR A 328 6.24 1.16 18.09
CA THR A 328 6.48 1.31 16.66
C THR A 328 7.03 0.03 16.03
N ILE A 329 6.65 -0.24 14.78
CA ILE A 329 7.08 -1.39 14.00
C ILE A 329 7.37 -0.95 12.57
N SER A 330 8.49 -1.38 12.00
CA SER A 330 8.80 -1.22 10.56
C SER A 330 9.39 -2.51 10.00
N TRP A 331 9.12 -2.76 8.73
CA TRP A 331 9.62 -3.91 7.99
C TRP A 331 10.66 -3.50 6.95
N GLY A 332 11.52 -4.45 6.58
CA GLY A 332 12.42 -4.34 5.43
C GLY A 332 12.63 -5.70 4.81
N LEU A 333 12.88 -5.72 3.49
CA LEU A 333 13.20 -6.94 2.77
C LEU A 333 14.60 -6.81 2.20
N PHE A 334 15.50 -7.70 2.63
CA PHE A 334 16.86 -7.79 2.13
C PHE A 334 16.96 -8.95 1.15
N ILE A 335 17.27 -8.65 -0.11
CA ILE A 335 17.45 -9.64 -1.17
C ILE A 335 18.93 -9.66 -1.52
N SER A 336 19.55 -10.83 -1.44
CA SER A 336 20.95 -11.05 -1.79
C SER A 336 21.02 -12.08 -2.91
N ASP A 337 21.87 -11.86 -3.91
CA ASP A 337 22.02 -12.76 -5.06
C ASP A 337 22.55 -14.16 -4.68
N ALA A 338 23.17 -14.29 -3.51
CA ALA A 338 23.85 -15.51 -3.07
C ALA A 338 23.12 -16.30 -1.96
N SER A 339 22.07 -15.74 -1.35
CA SER A 339 21.41 -16.34 -0.17
C SER A 339 19.90 -16.17 -0.18
N ASP A 340 19.20 -16.99 0.60
CA ASP A 340 17.76 -16.86 0.77
C ASP A 340 17.40 -15.43 1.27
N PRO A 341 16.36 -14.81 0.70
CA PRO A 341 15.98 -13.46 1.07
C PRO A 341 15.62 -13.38 2.56
N LEU A 342 16.12 -12.33 3.21
CA LEU A 342 15.94 -12.09 4.64
C LEU A 342 14.87 -11.03 4.87
N LEU A 343 13.90 -11.36 5.71
CA LEU A 343 12.90 -10.41 6.19
C LEU A 343 13.38 -9.79 7.49
N LEU A 344 13.45 -8.46 7.52
CA LEU A 344 13.86 -7.67 8.68
C LEU A 344 12.65 -7.06 9.36
N LEU A 345 12.59 -7.17 10.67
CA LEU A 345 11.55 -6.61 11.51
C LEU A 345 12.21 -5.70 12.55
N VAL A 346 11.80 -4.44 12.61
CA VAL A 346 12.28 -3.49 13.62
C VAL A 346 11.15 -3.13 14.54
N THR A 347 11.43 -3.15 15.84
CA THR A 347 10.45 -2.97 16.91
C THR A 347 10.98 -1.96 17.91
N GLY A 348 10.23 -0.88 18.14
CA GLY A 348 10.53 0.13 19.14
C GLY A 348 9.62 0.01 20.36
N CYS A 349 10.14 0.44 21.50
CA CYS A 349 9.51 0.25 22.79
C CYS A 349 9.38 1.56 23.59
N SER A 350 8.47 1.58 24.58
CA SER A 350 8.24 2.72 25.48
C SER A 350 9.45 3.11 26.33
N ASN A 351 10.38 2.17 26.56
CA ASN A 351 11.64 2.42 27.28
C ASN A 351 12.77 2.99 26.39
N GLY A 352 12.50 3.22 25.10
CA GLY A 352 13.49 3.70 24.13
C GLY A 352 14.37 2.62 23.49
N SER A 353 14.21 1.34 23.84
CA SER A 353 14.89 0.24 23.16
C SER A 353 14.28 0.00 21.77
N VAL A 354 15.16 -0.15 20.78
CA VAL A 354 14.82 -0.53 19.41
C VAL A 354 15.56 -1.81 19.05
N LYS A 355 14.82 -2.88 18.74
CA LYS A 355 15.38 -4.19 18.36
C LYS A 355 15.14 -4.48 16.89
N ILE A 356 16.19 -4.97 16.23
CA ILE A 356 16.19 -5.43 14.85
C ILE A 356 16.21 -6.95 14.87
N TRP A 357 15.25 -7.57 14.20
CA TRP A 357 15.07 -9.00 14.07
C TRP A 357 15.18 -9.40 12.61
N HIS A 358 15.63 -10.62 12.33
CA HIS A 358 15.67 -11.16 10.98
C HIS A 358 15.06 -12.57 10.92
N ALA A 359 14.46 -12.91 9.79
CA ALA A 359 13.90 -14.22 9.50
C ALA A 359 14.16 -14.61 8.05
N CYS A 360 14.41 -15.90 7.80
CA CYS A 360 14.51 -16.43 6.44
C CYS A 360 13.11 -16.51 5.80
N CYS A 361 12.92 -15.88 4.64
CA CYS A 361 11.62 -15.86 3.95
C CYS A 361 11.13 -17.28 3.62
N ARG A 362 12.03 -18.17 3.21
CA ARG A 362 11.68 -19.56 2.87
C ARG A 362 11.03 -20.30 4.05
N ARG A 363 11.62 -20.19 5.25
CA ARG A 363 11.06 -20.79 6.49
C ARG A 363 9.68 -20.22 6.85
N LEU A 364 9.47 -18.91 6.62
CA LEU A 364 8.18 -18.26 6.85
C LEU A 364 7.11 -18.70 5.84
N VAL A 365 7.48 -19.03 4.60
CA VAL A 365 6.56 -19.49 3.56
C VAL A 365 6.19 -20.98 3.77
N GLU A 366 7.19 -21.81 4.09
CA GLU A 366 7.03 -23.27 4.22
C GLU A 366 6.41 -23.71 5.54
N SER A 367 6.50 -22.91 6.61
CA SER A 367 5.94 -23.26 7.93
C SER A 367 4.43 -23.54 7.87
N SER A 368 4.00 -24.76 8.14
CA SER A 368 2.59 -25.14 8.28
C SER A 368 2.13 -25.11 9.74
N GLU A 369 3.06 -25.28 10.67
CA GLU A 369 2.83 -25.35 12.12
C GLU A 369 3.36 -24.09 12.82
N LEU A 370 2.86 -23.85 14.04
CA LEU A 370 3.39 -22.81 14.92
C LEU A 370 4.85 -23.18 15.25
N SER A 371 5.81 -22.44 14.69
CA SER A 371 7.23 -22.65 14.99
C SER A 371 7.64 -21.80 16.18
N ASP A 372 8.47 -22.35 17.07
CA ASP A 372 9.18 -21.56 18.08
C ASP A 372 10.03 -20.48 17.38
N SER A 373 9.60 -19.23 17.54
CA SER A 373 10.18 -17.97 17.05
C SER A 373 10.91 -18.04 15.69
N PRO A 374 10.22 -17.75 14.55
CA PRO A 374 10.88 -17.72 13.24
C PRO A 374 11.85 -16.54 13.06
N PHE A 375 11.90 -15.62 14.03
CA PHE A 375 12.75 -14.44 14.03
C PHE A 375 13.87 -14.57 15.07
N SER A 376 15.09 -14.24 14.65
CA SER A 376 16.26 -14.13 15.52
C SER A 376 16.68 -12.68 15.69
N LEU A 377 17.09 -12.31 16.91
CA LEU A 377 17.59 -10.97 17.22
C LEU A 377 18.91 -10.73 16.47
N LEU A 378 18.97 -9.62 15.73
CA LEU A 378 20.15 -9.18 14.99
C LEU A 378 20.92 -8.12 15.80
N LYS A 379 20.22 -7.14 16.36
CA LYS A 379 20.81 -6.06 17.16
C LYS A 379 19.76 -5.40 18.05
N GLU A 380 20.21 -4.95 19.23
CA GLU A 380 19.47 -4.02 20.08
C GLU A 380 20.20 -2.67 20.10
N VAL A 381 19.43 -1.60 19.91
CA VAL A 381 19.86 -0.21 20.00
C VAL A 381 19.13 0.40 21.20
N ILE A 382 19.90 0.81 22.21
CA ILE A 382 19.36 1.45 23.41
C ILE A 382 19.78 2.92 23.36
N ALA A 383 18.79 3.79 23.35
CA ALA A 383 19.01 5.23 23.39
C ALA A 383 19.53 5.66 24.77
N THR A 384 20.52 6.55 24.81
CA THR A 384 21.12 7.02 26.07
C THR A 384 20.15 7.84 26.94
N ASP A 385 19.16 8.47 26.30
CA ASP A 385 18.15 9.31 26.95
C ASP A 385 16.92 8.54 27.45
N PHE A 386 16.83 7.22 27.19
CA PHE A 386 15.67 6.37 27.49
C PHE A 386 14.33 6.95 27.01
N ALA A 387 14.37 7.90 26.08
CA ALA A 387 13.18 8.51 25.51
C ALA A 387 12.47 7.46 24.65
N MET A 388 11.13 7.39 24.78
CA MET A 388 10.30 6.47 24.01
C MET A 388 10.59 6.58 22.51
N ALA A 389 10.79 5.46 21.84
CA ALA A 389 10.82 5.42 20.38
C ALA A 389 9.40 5.65 19.85
N SER A 390 9.12 6.82 19.27
CA SER A 390 7.78 7.19 18.80
C SER A 390 7.50 6.63 17.41
N VAL A 391 8.49 6.65 16.51
CA VAL A 391 8.36 6.17 15.13
C VAL A 391 9.70 5.61 14.63
N VAL A 392 9.66 4.53 13.84
CA VAL A 392 10.84 4.01 13.14
C VAL A 392 10.55 3.85 11.65
N SER A 393 11.58 4.03 10.82
CA SER A 393 11.51 3.82 9.38
C SER A 393 12.74 3.07 8.90
N LEU A 394 12.53 1.95 8.20
CA LEU A 394 13.59 1.08 7.70
C LEU A 394 13.57 1.06 6.17
N THR A 395 14.73 1.20 5.55
CA THR A 395 14.89 1.02 4.10
C THR A 395 16.21 0.33 3.78
N VAL A 396 16.28 -0.32 2.62
CA VAL A 396 17.55 -0.78 2.03
C VAL A 396 18.16 0.39 1.25
N SER A 397 19.47 0.59 1.34
CA SER A 397 20.16 1.65 0.60
C SER A 397 20.33 1.26 -0.87
N GLY A 398 19.95 2.15 -1.78
CA GLY A 398 20.17 1.97 -3.22
C GLY A 398 21.64 2.05 -3.63
N GLN A 399 22.44 2.85 -2.91
CA GLN A 399 23.89 2.99 -3.16
C GLN A 399 24.69 1.75 -2.77
N SER A 400 24.18 0.98 -1.81
CA SER A 400 24.85 -0.22 -1.29
C SER A 400 23.77 -1.20 -0.84
N PRO A 401 23.40 -2.19 -1.69
CA PRO A 401 22.27 -3.08 -1.40
C PRO A 401 22.46 -3.88 -0.10
N ASN A 402 23.72 -4.09 0.34
CA ASN A 402 24.08 -4.76 1.59
C ASN A 402 23.82 -3.92 2.86
N LYS A 403 23.59 -2.61 2.70
CA LYS A 403 23.37 -1.68 3.79
C LYS A 403 21.89 -1.37 3.97
N VAL A 404 21.44 -1.48 5.21
CA VAL A 404 20.11 -1.11 5.64
C VAL A 404 20.18 0.12 6.53
N LEU A 405 19.29 1.07 6.25
CA LEU A 405 19.19 2.34 6.93
C LEU A 405 17.98 2.32 7.85
N LEU A 406 18.22 2.58 9.14
CA LEU A 406 17.21 2.67 10.18
C LEU A 406 17.18 4.10 10.72
N ALA A 407 16.04 4.77 10.58
CA ALA A 407 15.76 6.04 11.25
C ALA A 407 14.86 5.79 12.47
N ILE A 408 15.21 6.41 13.60
CA ILE A 408 14.49 6.34 14.87
C ILE A 408 14.11 7.76 15.26
N GLY A 409 12.82 8.02 15.38
CA GLY A 409 12.26 9.25 15.95
C GLY A 409 11.88 9.00 17.39
N LYS A 410 12.30 9.88 18.29
CA LYS A 410 12.02 9.74 19.72
C LYS A 410 10.97 10.72 20.20
N GLY A 411 10.38 10.40 21.35
CA GLY A 411 9.47 11.28 22.08
C GLY A 411 10.14 12.55 22.60
N SER A 412 11.48 12.59 22.66
CA SER A 412 12.24 13.80 23.01
C SER A 412 12.32 14.83 21.87
N GLY A 413 11.91 14.47 20.65
CA GLY A 413 12.10 15.31 19.45
C GLY A 413 13.42 15.05 18.70
N SER A 414 14.25 14.15 19.23
CA SER A 414 15.49 13.72 18.60
C SER A 414 15.25 12.69 17.48
N ILE A 415 16.10 12.74 16.47
CA ILE A 415 16.16 11.77 15.37
C ILE A 415 17.54 11.13 15.38
N GLU A 416 17.58 9.80 15.28
CA GLU A 416 18.80 9.03 15.12
C GLU A 416 18.76 8.19 13.85
N VAL A 417 19.87 8.15 13.11
CA VAL A 417 20.01 7.32 11.91
C VAL A 417 21.15 6.33 12.11
N TRP A 418 20.86 5.07 11.81
CA TRP A 418 21.75 3.93 11.92
C TRP A 418 21.92 3.26 10.57
N THR A 419 23.16 2.98 10.20
CA THR A 419 23.53 2.19 9.02
C THR A 419 23.94 0.80 9.48
N CYS A 420 23.33 -0.22 8.91
CA CYS A 420 23.58 -1.63 9.21
C CYS A 420 24.06 -2.34 7.95
N ASP A 421 25.28 -2.89 7.98
CA ASP A 421 25.69 -3.89 7.00
C ASP A 421 25.25 -5.26 7.51
N ILE A 422 24.32 -5.91 6.81
CA ILE A 422 23.71 -7.17 7.25
C ILE A 422 24.69 -8.33 7.12
N LEU A 423 25.50 -8.34 6.07
CA LEU A 423 26.43 -9.43 5.79
C LEU A 423 27.57 -9.44 6.81
N VAL A 424 28.08 -8.26 7.14
CA VAL A 424 29.17 -8.07 8.10
C VAL A 424 28.65 -7.94 9.54
N ARG A 425 27.32 -7.81 9.73
CA ARG A 425 26.66 -7.53 11.03
C ARG A 425 27.25 -6.32 11.75
N ARG A 426 27.66 -5.31 10.97
CA ARG A 426 28.25 -4.08 11.49
C ARG A 426 27.19 -2.99 11.58
N PHE A 427 27.08 -2.37 12.74
CA PHE A 427 26.10 -1.31 13.02
C PHE A 427 26.83 -0.04 13.36
N GLU A 428 26.53 1.02 12.62
CA GLU A 428 27.14 2.34 12.80
C GLU A 428 26.06 3.39 12.95
N LYS A 429 26.27 4.31 13.88
CA LYS A 429 25.42 5.50 14.00
C LYS A 429 25.88 6.50 12.94
N ALA A 430 25.02 6.75 11.95
CA ALA A 430 25.26 7.70 10.87
C ALA A 430 24.90 9.13 11.25
N GLY A 431 24.14 9.34 12.32
CA GLY A 431 23.88 10.67 12.85
C GLY A 431 22.85 10.67 13.98
N SER A 432 22.87 11.73 14.76
CA SER A 432 21.75 12.11 15.61
C SER A 432 21.58 13.61 15.62
N CYS A 433 20.34 14.07 15.59
CA CYS A 433 20.01 15.48 15.60
C CYS A 433 18.83 15.72 16.56
N ASP A 434 18.99 16.67 17.48
CA ASP A 434 17.94 17.15 18.37
C ASP A 434 17.30 18.39 17.73
N VAL A 435 16.23 18.17 16.97
CA VAL A 435 15.77 19.17 15.99
C VAL A 435 14.36 19.65 16.26
N HIS A 436 13.51 18.75 16.74
CA HIS A 436 12.13 19.03 17.04
C HIS A 436 11.98 19.37 18.52
N ASN A 437 11.11 20.34 18.81
CA ASN A 437 10.83 20.74 20.19
C ASN A 437 9.83 19.79 20.88
N HIS A 438 9.14 18.99 20.08
CA HIS A 438 8.14 18.02 20.52
C HIS A 438 8.36 16.66 19.87
N VAL A 439 7.53 15.70 20.27
CA VAL A 439 7.58 14.31 19.80
C VAL A 439 7.63 14.24 18.27
N VAL A 440 8.56 13.45 17.74
CA VAL A 440 8.60 13.12 16.31
C VAL A 440 7.41 12.21 16.01
N THR A 441 6.50 12.67 15.14
CA THR A 441 5.23 11.97 14.84
C THR A 441 5.24 11.19 13.53
N GLY A 442 6.24 11.41 12.66
CA GLY A 442 6.39 10.69 11.39
C GLY A 442 7.81 10.73 10.84
N LEU A 443 8.22 9.62 10.22
CA LEU A 443 9.50 9.46 9.51
C LEU A 443 9.30 8.62 8.26
N ALA A 444 9.88 9.04 7.14
CA ALA A 444 9.89 8.22 5.92
C ALA A 444 11.11 8.49 5.04
N TRP A 445 11.71 7.40 4.57
CA TRP A 445 12.76 7.43 3.55
C TRP A 445 12.17 7.58 2.15
N ALA A 446 12.89 8.28 1.28
CA ALA A 446 12.62 8.39 -0.15
C ALA A 446 13.92 8.18 -0.95
N PHE A 447 13.77 7.92 -2.24
CA PHE A 447 14.88 7.75 -3.20
C PHE A 447 15.93 6.73 -2.72
N ASP A 448 15.48 5.51 -2.43
CA ASP A 448 16.31 4.40 -1.90
C ASP A 448 17.19 4.77 -0.69
N GLY A 449 16.67 5.62 0.20
CA GLY A 449 17.33 6.01 1.44
C GLY A 449 18.30 7.19 1.31
N CYS A 450 18.32 7.89 0.17
CA CYS A 450 19.10 9.12 0.02
C CYS A 450 18.50 10.30 0.80
N CYS A 451 17.16 10.36 0.90
CA CYS A 451 16.46 11.42 1.63
C CYS A 451 15.58 10.86 2.74
N LEU A 452 15.60 11.51 3.91
CA LEU A 452 14.71 11.24 5.03
C LEU A 452 13.82 12.47 5.28
N TYR A 453 12.53 12.25 5.43
CA TYR A 453 11.58 13.29 5.84
C TYR A 453 11.11 13.04 7.26
N SER A 454 10.98 14.11 8.04
CA SER A 454 10.51 14.06 9.43
C SER A 454 9.43 15.10 9.69
N CYS A 455 8.44 14.74 10.50
CA CYS A 455 7.44 15.68 11.02
C CYS A 455 7.27 15.53 12.53
N SER A 456 6.86 16.62 13.17
CA SER A 456 6.72 16.71 14.63
C SER A 456 5.40 17.35 15.03
N GLN A 457 5.02 17.10 16.28
CA GLN A 457 3.85 17.74 16.89
C GLN A 457 4.00 19.27 17.00
N ASP A 458 5.20 19.83 16.84
CA ASP A 458 5.47 21.27 16.80
C ASP A 458 5.14 21.95 15.44
N ASP A 459 4.38 21.26 14.58
CA ASP A 459 4.02 21.67 13.22
C ASP A 459 5.20 21.74 12.22
N SER A 460 6.41 21.39 12.64
CA SER A 460 7.55 21.44 11.74
C SER A 460 7.68 20.18 10.88
N THR A 461 7.99 20.40 9.60
CA THR A 461 8.32 19.37 8.61
C THR A 461 9.70 19.66 8.05
N ARG A 462 10.61 18.70 8.13
CA ARG A 462 12.01 18.85 7.74
C ARG A 462 12.45 17.74 6.80
N SER A 463 13.41 18.06 5.93
CA SER A 463 14.03 17.15 4.97
C SER A 463 15.51 17.01 5.26
N TRP A 464 16.02 15.79 5.10
CA TRP A 464 17.37 15.41 5.42
C TRP A 464 17.98 14.63 4.27
N ILE A 465 19.25 14.87 3.99
CA ILE A 465 20.04 14.06 3.06
C ILE A 465 21.05 13.25 3.85
N LEU A 466 21.11 11.95 3.55
CA LEU A 466 22.14 11.08 4.10
C LEU A 466 23.29 10.98 3.10
N TYR A 467 24.46 11.52 3.47
CA TYR A 467 25.69 11.39 2.70
C TYR A 467 26.74 10.61 3.49
N GLY A 468 27.05 9.40 3.04
CA GLY A 468 27.89 8.48 3.81
C GLY A 468 27.29 8.20 5.20
N ASN A 469 28.03 8.56 6.25
CA ASN A 469 27.57 8.47 7.65
C ASN A 469 27.34 9.87 8.24
N SER A 470 26.76 10.79 7.48
CA SER A 470 26.44 12.16 7.90
C SER A 470 25.03 12.52 7.45
N LEU A 471 24.23 13.07 8.37
CA LEU A 471 22.88 13.57 8.10
C LEU A 471 22.91 15.10 8.02
N SER A 472 22.48 15.67 6.89
CA SER A 472 22.40 17.13 6.70
C SER A 472 20.97 17.59 6.44
N GLU A 473 20.57 18.71 7.04
CA GLU A 473 19.27 19.33 6.79
C GLU A 473 19.27 20.05 5.43
N VAL A 474 18.22 19.87 4.64
CA VAL A 474 18.05 20.50 3.33
C VAL A 474 16.63 21.06 3.22
N PRO A 475 16.43 22.24 2.60
CA PRO A 475 15.09 22.76 2.38
C PRO A 475 14.25 21.84 1.50
N ILE A 476 12.96 21.72 1.85
CA ILE A 476 11.96 21.08 0.99
C ILE A 476 11.75 22.00 -0.23
N PRO A 477 11.70 21.47 -1.47
CA PRO A 477 11.51 22.27 -2.67
C PRO A 477 10.29 23.20 -2.56
N SER A 478 10.48 24.48 -2.83
CA SER A 478 9.41 25.49 -2.69
C SER A 478 8.56 25.65 -3.95
N ASN A 479 9.09 25.27 -5.13
CA ASN A 479 8.45 25.49 -6.42
C ASN A 479 7.51 24.35 -6.79
N THR A 480 6.25 24.67 -6.99
CA THR A 480 5.24 23.73 -7.47
C THR A 480 5.19 23.80 -9.00
N PRO A 481 5.35 22.68 -9.72
CA PRO A 481 5.15 22.67 -11.16
C PRO A 481 3.69 23.04 -11.44
N GLY A 482 3.47 24.17 -12.13
CA GLY A 482 2.25 24.55 -12.87
C GLY A 482 0.90 24.62 -12.14
N VAL A 483 0.76 24.10 -10.92
CA VAL A 483 -0.51 23.99 -10.20
C VAL A 483 -0.54 25.07 -9.13
N LYS A 484 -1.34 26.12 -9.37
CA LYS A 484 -1.74 27.03 -8.30
C LYS A 484 -2.47 26.21 -7.24
N GLY A 485 -2.01 26.26 -5.98
CA GLY A 485 -2.64 25.57 -4.86
C GLY A 485 -4.15 25.84 -4.85
N SER A 486 -4.96 24.80 -4.98
CA SER A 486 -6.40 24.92 -5.22
C SER A 486 -7.24 24.87 -3.94
N ALA A 487 -6.71 25.30 -2.80
CA ALA A 487 -7.52 25.32 -1.59
C ALA A 487 -7.15 26.50 -0.70
N ASP A 488 -8.17 27.30 -0.38
CA ASP A 488 -8.18 28.24 0.75
C ASP A 488 -8.15 27.44 2.06
N VAL A 489 -7.05 26.72 2.31
CA VAL A 489 -6.78 26.13 3.62
C VAL A 489 -6.15 27.23 4.48
N PRO A 490 -6.74 27.59 5.63
CA PRO A 490 -6.16 28.60 6.51
C PRO A 490 -4.76 28.17 6.98
N ASP A 491 -3.85 29.13 7.06
CA ASP A 491 -2.49 28.95 7.61
C ASP A 491 -2.47 28.64 9.14
N ALA A 492 -3.63 28.39 9.74
CA ALA A 492 -3.83 28.14 11.17
C ALA A 492 -3.52 26.68 11.55
N LEU A 493 -2.31 26.21 11.29
CA LEU A 493 -1.85 24.84 11.58
C LEU A 493 -1.15 24.78 12.93
N CYS A 494 -1.28 23.66 13.65
CA CYS A 494 -0.77 23.54 15.02
C CYS A 494 0.12 22.33 15.30
N SER A 495 0.00 21.26 14.50
CA SER A 495 0.71 20.01 14.77
C SER A 495 0.70 19.07 13.57
N CYS A 496 1.79 18.34 13.36
CA CYS A 496 1.82 17.23 12.40
C CYS A 496 1.62 15.89 13.11
N PHE A 497 0.82 15.00 12.53
CA PHE A 497 0.47 13.68 13.09
C PHE A 497 1.00 12.49 12.28
N GLY A 498 1.80 12.74 11.24
CA GLY A 498 2.41 11.70 10.43
C GLY A 498 2.70 12.17 9.00
N LEU A 499 3.53 11.39 8.30
CA LEU A 499 3.88 11.63 6.92
C LEU A 499 4.01 10.31 6.15
N ALA A 500 3.77 10.33 4.84
CA ALA A 500 3.95 9.18 3.96
C ALA A 500 4.43 9.60 2.57
N VAL A 501 5.27 8.79 1.95
CA VAL A 501 5.83 9.04 0.61
C VAL A 501 5.00 8.30 -0.45
N SER A 502 4.79 8.94 -1.59
CA SER A 502 4.16 8.34 -2.77
C SER A 502 4.97 7.17 -3.34
N PRO A 503 4.33 6.18 -3.99
CA PRO A 503 5.03 5.01 -4.53
C PRO A 503 6.16 5.29 -5.52
N GLY A 504 6.11 6.39 -6.28
CA GLY A 504 7.17 6.80 -7.20
C GLY A 504 8.15 7.83 -6.61
N ASN A 505 8.06 8.12 -5.31
CA ASN A 505 8.90 9.07 -4.56
C ASN A 505 8.93 10.51 -5.09
N LEU A 506 7.85 11.02 -5.68
CA LEU A 506 7.81 12.42 -6.14
C LEU A 506 6.95 13.34 -5.25
N VAL A 507 6.08 12.76 -4.43
CA VAL A 507 5.18 13.47 -3.49
C VAL A 507 5.31 12.92 -2.07
N VAL A 508 5.23 13.80 -1.08
CA VAL A 508 5.02 13.48 0.34
C VAL A 508 3.67 14.01 0.78
N ALA A 509 2.90 13.19 1.50
CA ALA A 509 1.68 13.59 2.17
C ALA A 509 1.95 13.79 3.66
N VAL A 510 1.52 14.92 4.21
CA VAL A 510 1.66 15.27 5.62
C VAL A 510 0.28 15.52 6.20
N VAL A 511 0.00 14.93 7.37
CA VAL A 511 -1.25 15.19 8.09
C VAL A 511 -1.03 16.26 9.14
N ARG A 512 -1.81 17.34 9.05
CA ARG A 512 -1.74 18.48 9.96
C ARG A 512 -3.07 18.73 10.67
N GLY A 513 -2.99 19.06 11.95
CA GLY A 513 -4.12 19.54 12.75
C GLY A 513 -4.26 21.05 12.66
N PHE A 514 -5.49 21.56 12.67
CA PHE A 514 -5.73 23.00 12.74
C PHE A 514 -5.71 23.49 14.19
N ALA A 515 -5.16 24.69 14.39
CA ALA A 515 -5.33 25.47 15.60
C ALA A 515 -6.77 25.98 15.67
N THR A 516 -7.66 25.26 16.37
CA THR A 516 -9.06 25.66 16.52
C THR A 516 -9.24 27.04 17.17
N GLU A 517 -8.22 27.53 17.87
CA GLU A 517 -8.20 28.85 18.52
C GLU A 517 -7.96 30.00 17.54
N LEU A 518 -7.25 29.75 16.44
CA LEU A 518 -6.95 30.73 15.40
C LEU A 518 -8.03 30.77 14.31
N LEU A 519 -8.87 29.75 14.24
CA LEU A 519 -9.98 29.65 13.29
C LEU A 519 -11.24 30.34 13.80
N ASN A 520 -12.10 30.77 12.88
CA ASN A 520 -13.41 31.29 13.24
C ASN A 520 -14.26 30.21 13.95
N GLN A 521 -14.60 30.45 15.22
CA GLN A 521 -15.29 29.47 16.07
C GLN A 521 -16.69 29.06 15.57
N MET A 522 -17.39 29.94 14.83
CA MET A 522 -18.75 29.65 14.35
C MET A 522 -18.76 28.88 13.04
N TYR A 523 -17.81 29.16 12.13
CA TYR A 523 -17.81 28.62 10.78
C TYR A 523 -16.69 27.60 10.54
N GLU A 524 -15.44 27.99 10.78
CA GLU A 524 -14.25 27.23 10.39
C GLU A 524 -13.90 26.16 11.41
N ALA A 525 -13.87 26.48 12.71
CA ALA A 525 -13.45 25.54 13.75
C ALA A 525 -14.37 24.31 13.89
N ARG A 526 -15.58 24.38 13.34
CA ARG A 526 -16.52 23.25 13.29
C ARG A 526 -16.26 22.30 12.12
N ALA A 527 -15.88 22.85 10.97
CA ALA A 527 -15.69 22.10 9.72
C ALA A 527 -14.23 21.67 9.49
N LEU A 528 -13.27 22.49 9.93
CA LEU A 528 -11.84 22.29 9.75
C LEU A 528 -11.24 21.71 11.02
N LYS A 529 -10.99 20.39 11.02
CA LYS A 529 -10.36 19.69 12.15
C LYS A 529 -8.91 19.33 11.86
N ALA A 530 -8.66 18.84 10.65
CA ALA A 530 -7.32 18.53 10.17
C ALA A 530 -7.32 18.60 8.64
N ALA A 531 -6.13 18.60 8.06
CA ALA A 531 -5.93 18.52 6.62
C ALA A 531 -4.77 17.60 6.28
N VAL A 532 -4.80 17.05 5.08
CA VAL A 532 -3.67 16.39 4.44
C VAL A 532 -3.09 17.36 3.43
N GLU A 533 -1.82 17.69 3.56
CA GLU A 533 -1.07 18.50 2.60
C GLU A 533 -0.17 17.60 1.75
N PHE A 534 -0.20 17.81 0.44
CA PHE A 534 0.69 17.16 -0.50
C PHE A 534 1.80 18.13 -0.92
N LEU A 535 3.04 17.70 -0.72
CA LEU A 535 4.26 18.44 -1.02
C LEU A 535 5.03 17.73 -2.13
N TRP A 536 5.48 18.47 -3.14
CA TRP A 536 6.35 17.92 -4.17
C TRP A 536 7.78 17.76 -3.62
N ILE A 537 8.35 16.58 -3.80
CA ILE A 537 9.75 16.26 -3.45
C ILE A 537 10.58 15.89 -4.68
N GLY A 538 9.99 15.86 -5.88
CA GLY A 538 10.73 15.55 -7.11
C GLY A 538 11.82 16.57 -7.45
N GLY A 539 11.75 17.80 -6.94
CA GLY A 539 12.82 18.79 -7.09
C GLY A 539 13.95 18.65 -6.07
N GLN A 540 13.91 17.64 -5.19
CA GLN A 540 14.92 17.45 -4.14
C GLN A 540 16.26 17.08 -4.77
N GLN A 541 17.28 17.87 -4.48
CA GLN A 541 18.64 17.61 -4.94
C GLN A 541 19.25 16.44 -4.14
N LEU A 542 19.54 15.31 -4.78
CA LEU A 542 20.08 14.12 -4.13
C LEU A 542 21.62 14.08 -4.08
N GLU A 543 22.29 14.73 -5.04
CA GLU A 543 23.76 14.78 -5.14
C GLU A 543 24.25 16.23 -5.23
N ILE A 544 25.36 16.52 -4.53
CA ILE A 544 26.05 17.81 -4.60
C ILE A 544 26.90 17.92 -5.88
N SER A 545 27.17 16.79 -6.57
CA SER A 545 28.17 16.70 -7.64
C SER A 545 27.68 16.01 -8.91
N SER A 546 26.76 16.64 -9.65
CA SER A 546 26.69 16.41 -11.09
C SER A 546 26.45 17.74 -11.80
N THR A 547 27.54 18.46 -12.07
CA THR A 547 27.57 19.56 -13.04
C THR A 547 27.51 19.01 -14.47
N VAL A 548 26.49 18.22 -14.78
CA VAL A 548 26.14 17.93 -16.16
C VAL A 548 25.05 18.93 -16.51
N CYS A 549 25.44 20.01 -17.18
CA CYS A 549 24.46 20.90 -17.79
C CYS A 549 23.53 20.04 -18.67
N PRO A 550 22.22 20.31 -18.68
CA PRO A 550 21.36 19.70 -19.67
C PRO A 550 21.88 20.06 -21.07
N ASP A 551 21.77 19.15 -22.04
CA ASP A 551 21.93 19.41 -23.48
C ASP A 551 20.84 20.39 -24.02
N PHE A 552 20.09 21.05 -23.13
CA PHE A 552 18.93 21.87 -23.41
C PHE A 552 19.17 23.29 -22.88
N ASP A 553 18.93 24.30 -23.71
CA ASP A 553 19.21 25.70 -23.37
C ASP A 553 18.24 26.20 -22.28
N VAL A 554 18.69 26.17 -21.02
CA VAL A 554 17.88 26.48 -19.81
C VAL A 554 17.52 27.97 -19.70
N LYS A 555 18.18 28.83 -20.48
CA LYS A 555 18.01 30.30 -20.48
C LYS A 555 16.59 30.80 -20.82
N VAL A 556 15.64 29.91 -21.12
CA VAL A 556 14.27 30.23 -21.57
C VAL A 556 13.23 30.18 -20.44
N PHE A 557 13.56 29.69 -19.23
CA PHE A 557 12.58 29.45 -18.16
C PHE A 557 12.83 30.32 -16.93
N LEU A 558 12.18 31.49 -16.86
CA LEU A 558 12.40 32.50 -15.82
C LEU A 558 11.85 32.12 -14.43
N ASP A 559 10.90 31.17 -14.35
CA ASP A 559 10.15 30.86 -13.11
C ASP A 559 10.71 29.67 -12.30
N PHE A 560 11.69 28.92 -12.82
CA PHE A 560 12.26 27.73 -12.16
C PHE A 560 13.78 27.80 -12.07
N PRO A 561 14.38 27.53 -10.89
CA PRO A 561 15.83 27.45 -10.77
C PRO A 561 16.36 26.21 -11.50
N GLU A 562 17.43 26.40 -12.28
CA GLU A 562 18.06 25.37 -13.12
C GLU A 562 18.40 24.09 -12.34
N LYS A 563 18.91 24.23 -11.11
CA LYS A 563 19.27 23.10 -10.24
C LYS A 563 18.06 22.23 -9.88
N GLU A 564 16.89 22.82 -9.67
CA GLU A 564 15.67 22.05 -9.38
C GLU A 564 15.17 21.34 -10.64
N LEU A 565 15.24 21.96 -11.82
CA LEU A 565 14.86 21.30 -13.08
C LEU A 565 15.73 20.07 -13.38
N ILE A 566 17.03 20.15 -13.11
CA ILE A 566 17.94 18.99 -13.23
C ILE A 566 17.56 17.91 -12.21
N SER A 567 17.23 18.30 -10.98
CA SER A 567 16.80 17.37 -9.93
C SER A 567 15.48 16.68 -10.28
N TRP A 568 14.50 17.44 -10.79
CA TRP A 568 13.24 16.92 -11.32
C TRP A 568 13.46 15.92 -12.44
N GLU A 569 14.35 16.23 -13.38
CA GLU A 569 14.66 15.35 -14.50
C GLU A 569 15.23 14.02 -13.99
N ASN A 570 16.24 14.07 -13.13
CA ASN A 570 16.89 12.88 -12.58
C ASN A 570 15.92 12.05 -11.73
N ASN A 571 15.10 12.68 -10.90
CA ASN A 571 14.16 12.01 -10.00
C ASN A 571 12.98 11.39 -10.76
N ILE A 572 12.47 12.04 -11.82
CA ILE A 572 11.45 11.44 -12.71
C ILE A 572 12.03 10.24 -13.47
N LEU A 573 13.25 10.35 -14.00
CA LEU A 573 13.91 9.24 -14.69
C LEU A 573 14.17 8.06 -13.75
N TRP A 574 14.65 8.34 -12.54
CA TRP A 574 14.82 7.35 -11.49
C TRP A 574 13.49 6.65 -11.19
N SER A 575 12.41 7.41 -10.96
CA SER A 575 11.07 6.88 -10.69
C SER A 575 10.55 5.98 -11.81
N LEU A 576 10.68 6.40 -13.08
CA LEU A 576 10.29 5.61 -14.25
C LEU A 576 11.03 4.27 -14.35
N ASN A 577 12.30 4.23 -13.95
CA ASN A 577 13.12 3.01 -13.98
C ASN A 577 12.76 2.05 -12.83
N GLN A 578 12.29 2.56 -11.68
CA GLN A 578 11.84 1.72 -10.56
C GLN A 578 10.61 0.84 -10.86
N HIS A 579 9.90 1.11 -11.96
CA HIS A 579 8.72 0.34 -12.40
C HIS A 579 9.05 -0.84 -13.34
N GLU A 580 10.34 -1.13 -13.56
CA GLU A 580 10.83 -2.29 -14.30
C GLU A 580 10.59 -3.66 -13.62
N PRO A 581 10.57 -3.81 -12.28
CA PRO A 581 10.27 -5.08 -11.63
C PRO A 581 8.94 -5.68 -12.09
N LEU A 582 9.00 -6.92 -12.59
CA LEU A 582 7.96 -7.58 -13.39
C LEU A 582 6.70 -8.02 -12.59
N ASP A 583 6.77 -7.98 -11.27
CA ASP A 583 5.73 -8.53 -10.38
C ASP A 583 4.91 -7.48 -9.64
N LYS A 584 5.23 -6.19 -9.82
CA LYS A 584 4.41 -5.09 -9.31
C LYS A 584 3.51 -4.51 -10.41
N PRO A 585 2.30 -4.03 -10.10
CA PRO A 585 1.47 -3.26 -11.04
C PRO A 585 2.08 -1.88 -11.34
N LEU A 586 1.67 -1.25 -12.46
CA LEU A 586 2.05 0.13 -12.75
C LEU A 586 1.17 1.11 -11.97
N VAL A 587 1.78 1.84 -11.05
CA VAL A 587 1.16 2.91 -10.28
C VAL A 587 2.07 4.13 -10.37
N VAL A 588 1.79 4.98 -11.37
CA VAL A 588 2.65 6.10 -11.81
C VAL A 588 1.91 7.45 -11.71
N TRP A 589 0.99 7.58 -10.75
CA TRP A 589 0.16 8.78 -10.65
C TRP A 589 1.00 10.04 -10.43
N ASP A 590 1.96 9.98 -9.53
CA ASP A 590 2.85 11.07 -9.16
C ASP A 590 3.72 11.52 -10.35
N VAL A 591 4.28 10.58 -11.10
CA VAL A 591 5.01 10.88 -12.36
C VAL A 591 4.08 11.52 -13.40
N VAL A 592 2.88 10.97 -13.61
CA VAL A 592 1.92 11.51 -14.57
C VAL A 592 1.45 12.91 -14.14
N ALA A 593 1.20 13.13 -12.85
CA ALA A 593 0.79 14.41 -12.31
C ALA A 593 1.91 15.46 -12.44
N ALA A 594 3.15 15.11 -12.13
CA ALA A 594 4.31 15.97 -12.34
C ALA A 594 4.50 16.33 -13.82
N LEU A 595 4.45 15.35 -14.73
CA LEU A 595 4.58 15.60 -16.17
C LEU A 595 3.41 16.41 -16.74
N LEU A 596 2.19 16.24 -16.24
CA LEU A 596 1.04 17.06 -16.61
C LEU A 596 1.20 18.51 -16.15
N ALA A 597 1.68 18.69 -14.93
CA ALA A 597 1.98 20.00 -14.37
C ALA A 597 3.09 20.72 -15.18
N PHE A 598 4.18 20.01 -15.50
CA PHE A 598 5.21 20.52 -16.41
C PHE A 598 4.72 20.71 -17.84
N LYS A 599 3.73 19.97 -18.32
CA LYS A 599 3.15 20.20 -19.64
C LYS A 599 2.43 21.55 -19.70
N GLN A 600 1.80 21.99 -18.61
CA GLN A 600 1.12 23.28 -18.54
C GLN A 600 2.11 24.45 -18.50
N SER A 601 3.22 24.29 -17.79
CA SER A 601 4.24 25.35 -17.67
C SER A 601 5.30 25.30 -18.78
N ILE A 602 5.88 24.13 -19.04
CA ILE A 602 7.04 23.90 -19.92
C ILE A 602 6.85 22.65 -20.81
N PRO A 603 6.04 22.70 -21.89
CA PRO A 603 5.77 21.54 -22.75
C PRO A 603 7.02 20.89 -23.37
N LYS A 604 8.03 21.70 -23.75
CA LYS A 604 9.27 21.20 -24.37
C LYS A 604 10.11 20.33 -23.42
N TYR A 605 10.05 20.61 -22.13
CA TYR A 605 10.77 19.86 -21.10
C TYR A 605 10.20 18.44 -20.94
N VAL A 606 8.87 18.29 -20.99
CA VAL A 606 8.21 16.98 -20.99
C VAL A 606 8.68 16.11 -22.16
N LYS A 607 8.78 16.69 -23.36
CA LYS A 607 9.30 15.98 -24.55
C LYS A 607 10.75 15.53 -24.33
N HIS A 608 11.59 16.40 -23.76
CA HIS A 608 12.99 16.09 -23.46
C HIS A 608 13.12 14.90 -22.49
N ILE A 609 12.39 14.92 -21.36
CA ILE A 609 12.41 13.83 -20.37
C ILE A 609 12.03 12.49 -21.02
N VAL A 610 10.93 12.46 -21.78
CA VAL A 610 10.45 11.20 -22.38
C VAL A 610 11.44 10.67 -23.42
N LEU A 611 12.05 11.55 -24.23
CA LEU A 611 13.07 11.13 -25.20
C LEU A 611 14.34 10.62 -24.51
N LYS A 612 14.80 11.27 -23.43
CA LYS A 612 15.95 10.83 -22.65
C LYS A 612 15.70 9.48 -21.99
N TRP A 613 14.51 9.26 -21.46
CA TRP A 613 14.07 7.97 -20.91
C TRP A 613 13.97 6.86 -21.97
N LEU A 614 13.47 7.18 -23.17
CA LEU A 614 13.43 6.21 -24.27
C LEU A 614 14.83 5.86 -24.75
N LYS A 615 15.75 6.83 -24.80
CA LYS A 615 17.16 6.61 -25.13
C LYS A 615 17.83 5.68 -24.11
N SER A 616 17.63 5.89 -22.82
CA SER A 616 18.16 4.98 -21.79
C SER A 616 17.55 3.59 -21.85
N SER A 617 16.34 3.45 -22.39
CA SER A 617 15.64 2.19 -22.54
C SER A 617 16.10 1.34 -23.73
N VAL A 618 16.55 1.97 -24.82
CA VAL A 618 16.94 1.31 -26.09
C VAL A 618 18.47 1.16 -26.22
N GLY A 619 19.25 1.95 -25.48
CA GLY A 619 20.72 1.88 -25.50
C GLY A 619 21.35 2.57 -26.71
N SER A 620 22.46 2.03 -27.23
CA SER A 620 23.33 2.66 -28.24
C SER A 620 22.74 2.77 -29.67
N GLN A 621 21.56 2.18 -29.91
CA GLN A 621 20.91 2.21 -31.23
C GLN A 621 20.06 3.46 -31.49
N PHE A 622 19.82 4.28 -30.46
CA PHE A 622 19.20 5.59 -30.63
C PHE A 622 20.25 6.55 -31.21
N GLY A 623 20.00 7.04 -32.42
CA GLY A 623 20.86 8.00 -33.12
C GLY A 623 21.20 9.23 -32.28
N VAL A 624 22.25 9.93 -32.70
CA VAL A 624 22.84 11.07 -31.97
C VAL A 624 21.81 12.19 -31.71
N SER A 625 20.82 12.34 -32.59
CA SER A 625 19.66 13.25 -32.40
C SER A 625 18.40 12.46 -31.99
N ALA A 626 18.06 12.44 -30.71
CA ALA A 626 16.88 11.72 -30.20
C ALA A 626 15.57 12.30 -30.78
N ASN A 627 14.95 11.58 -31.72
CA ASN A 627 13.71 11.99 -32.38
C ASN A 627 12.58 10.96 -32.19
N LEU A 628 11.32 11.43 -32.20
CA LEU A 628 10.14 10.55 -32.06
C LEU A 628 10.02 9.53 -33.20
N SER A 629 10.44 9.88 -34.41
CA SER A 629 10.43 8.98 -35.57
C SER A 629 11.38 7.79 -35.41
N GLU A 630 12.49 7.97 -34.68
CA GLU A 630 13.44 6.92 -34.36
C GLU A 630 12.91 6.01 -33.25
N ALA A 631 12.28 6.59 -32.23
CA ALA A 631 11.57 5.85 -31.18
C ALA A 631 10.54 4.85 -31.77
N ILE A 632 9.81 5.26 -32.82
CA ILE A 632 8.82 4.41 -33.50
C ILE A 632 9.48 3.17 -34.13
N LYS A 633 10.73 3.27 -34.62
CA LYS A 633 11.44 2.15 -35.27
C LYS A 633 11.92 1.11 -34.25
N CYS A 634 12.29 1.55 -33.04
CA CYS A 634 12.87 0.68 -32.01
C CYS A 634 11.83 0.02 -31.07
N LEU A 635 10.52 0.21 -31.30
CA LEU A 635 9.46 -0.31 -30.40
C LEU A 635 9.51 -1.83 -30.18
N SER A 636 9.99 -2.61 -31.16
CA SER A 636 10.12 -4.05 -31.03
C SER A 636 11.19 -4.49 -30.03
N GLU A 637 12.17 -3.66 -29.75
CA GLU A 637 13.28 -3.97 -28.82
C GLU A 637 12.94 -3.59 -27.38
N ILE A 638 11.93 -2.73 -27.21
CA ILE A 638 11.49 -2.25 -25.90
C ILE A 638 10.67 -3.35 -25.19
N SER A 639 10.90 -3.50 -23.88
CA SER A 639 10.15 -4.44 -23.06
C SER A 639 8.66 -4.08 -23.00
N SER A 640 7.80 -5.09 -22.84
CA SER A 640 6.35 -4.87 -22.76
C SER A 640 6.00 -3.90 -21.64
N ARG A 641 6.76 -3.94 -20.54
CA ARG A 641 6.59 -3.05 -19.40
C ARG A 641 6.85 -1.58 -19.74
N LYS A 642 7.95 -1.30 -20.45
CA LYS A 642 8.29 0.05 -20.90
C LYS A 642 7.32 0.56 -21.96
N LEU A 643 6.82 -0.30 -22.86
CA LEU A 643 5.74 0.06 -23.80
C LEU A 643 4.43 0.42 -23.08
N GLN A 644 4.08 -0.30 -22.01
CA GLN A 644 2.91 0.03 -21.19
C GLN A 644 3.05 1.39 -20.50
N LEU A 645 4.21 1.69 -19.93
CA LEU A 645 4.54 3.01 -19.37
C LEU A 645 4.45 4.11 -20.44
N LEU A 646 5.02 3.88 -21.63
CA LEU A 646 4.94 4.79 -22.76
C LEU A 646 3.49 5.06 -23.16
N ASN A 647 2.63 4.03 -23.15
CA ASN A 647 1.20 4.18 -23.45
C ASN A 647 0.47 5.02 -22.39
N ILE A 648 0.83 4.90 -21.11
CA ILE A 648 0.28 5.76 -20.05
C ILE A 648 0.68 7.22 -20.31
N ILE A 649 1.97 7.49 -20.50
CA ILE A 649 2.50 8.85 -20.68
C ILE A 649 1.92 9.49 -21.94
N SER A 650 2.00 8.79 -23.08
CA SER A 650 1.46 9.30 -24.35
C SER A 650 -0.04 9.59 -24.26
N LYS A 651 -0.84 8.72 -23.63
CA LYS A 651 -2.28 8.92 -23.50
C LYS A 651 -2.65 9.99 -22.50
N LEU A 652 -2.16 9.90 -21.26
CA LEU A 652 -2.60 10.75 -20.15
C LEU A 652 -1.91 12.12 -20.15
N VAL A 653 -0.60 12.17 -20.46
CA VAL A 653 0.17 13.41 -20.46
C VAL A 653 0.03 14.10 -21.81
N VAL A 654 0.37 13.43 -22.91
CA VAL A 654 0.54 14.12 -24.21
C VAL A 654 -0.80 14.31 -24.93
N LEU A 655 -1.57 13.24 -25.13
CA LEU A 655 -2.74 13.22 -26.02
C LEU A 655 -4.05 13.66 -25.34
N LYS A 656 -4.16 13.55 -24.01
CA LYS A 656 -5.35 13.99 -23.27
C LYS A 656 -5.56 15.48 -23.49
N LYS A 657 -6.72 15.85 -24.05
CA LYS A 657 -7.18 17.23 -24.08
C LYS A 657 -7.51 17.64 -22.64
N VAL A 658 -6.99 18.77 -22.20
CA VAL A 658 -7.38 19.34 -20.90
C VAL A 658 -8.82 19.79 -21.05
N GLU A 659 -9.76 19.03 -20.49
CA GLU A 659 -11.12 19.52 -20.26
C GLU A 659 -11.00 20.46 -19.05
N THR A 660 -11.09 21.77 -19.27
CA THR A 660 -11.28 22.71 -18.17
C THR A 660 -12.71 22.55 -17.66
N ASP A 661 -12.85 22.39 -16.35
CA ASP A 661 -14.14 22.23 -15.69
C ASP A 661 -15.11 23.35 -16.07
N LYS A 662 -16.37 22.97 -16.30
CA LYS A 662 -17.48 23.84 -16.61
C LYS A 662 -17.85 24.69 -15.39
N VAL A 663 -17.08 25.74 -15.12
CA VAL A 663 -17.50 26.83 -14.24
C VAL A 663 -17.22 28.12 -15.00
N ASP A 664 -18.30 28.78 -15.39
CA ASP A 664 -18.44 29.97 -16.24
C ASP A 664 -18.53 29.80 -17.76
N GLY A 665 -19.66 30.25 -18.29
CA GLY A 665 -20.12 30.18 -19.68
C GLY A 665 -19.35 31.09 -20.66
N LYS A 666 -18.02 31.09 -20.59
CA LYS A 666 -17.15 31.64 -21.63
C LYS A 666 -16.00 30.66 -21.86
N SER A 667 -16.20 29.73 -22.78
CA SER A 667 -15.16 28.84 -23.29
C SER A 667 -14.09 29.67 -24.02
N GLN A 668 -13.13 30.24 -23.28
CA GLN A 668 -11.88 30.67 -23.89
C GLN A 668 -11.05 29.41 -24.18
N PHE A 669 -11.18 28.94 -25.42
CA PHE A 669 -10.25 28.01 -26.04
C PHE A 669 -8.85 28.63 -26.00
N LEU A 670 -8.04 28.30 -24.99
CA LEU A 670 -6.62 28.59 -25.02
C LEU A 670 -5.93 27.52 -25.90
N GLU A 671 -6.05 27.66 -27.22
CA GLU A 671 -5.17 26.99 -28.17
C GLU A 671 -3.76 27.61 -28.09
N VAL A 672 -3.00 27.24 -27.07
CA VAL A 672 -1.56 27.56 -27.02
C VAL A 672 -0.81 26.46 -27.74
N PHE A 673 -0.90 26.47 -29.07
CA PHE A 673 -0.02 25.68 -29.93
C PHE A 673 0.03 26.29 -31.34
N GLY A 674 0.72 27.43 -31.48
CA GLY A 674 1.15 27.93 -32.78
C GLY A 674 2.36 27.15 -33.30
N SER A 675 2.19 25.86 -33.63
CA SER A 675 3.09 25.01 -34.47
C SER A 675 2.81 23.48 -34.40
N ALA A 676 1.74 23.02 -33.74
CA ALA A 676 1.73 21.68 -33.10
C ALA A 676 0.93 20.54 -33.75
N GLU A 677 0.38 20.70 -34.96
CA GLU A 677 -0.38 19.63 -35.59
C GLU A 677 0.51 18.43 -35.97
N ASP A 678 1.70 18.69 -36.53
CA ASP A 678 2.65 17.65 -36.93
C ASP A 678 3.24 16.89 -35.72
N GLU A 679 3.56 17.58 -34.63
CA GLU A 679 4.08 16.92 -33.42
C GLU A 679 3.03 16.02 -32.76
N ARG A 680 1.78 16.47 -32.71
CA ARG A 680 0.67 15.66 -32.20
C ARG A 680 0.44 14.41 -33.05
N LEU A 681 0.64 14.50 -34.36
CA LEU A 681 0.58 13.37 -35.28
C LEU A 681 1.64 12.30 -34.91
N TYR A 682 2.89 12.70 -34.69
CA TYR A 682 3.97 11.77 -34.28
C TYR A 682 3.69 11.07 -32.95
N TRP A 683 3.17 11.79 -31.95
CA TRP A 683 2.77 11.19 -30.68
C TRP A 683 1.59 10.21 -30.82
N THR A 684 0.61 10.56 -31.64
CA THR A 684 -0.53 9.69 -31.94
C THR A 684 -0.07 8.43 -32.67
N GLN A 685 0.86 8.57 -33.60
CA GLN A 685 1.47 7.46 -34.33
C GLN A 685 2.29 6.55 -33.40
N LEU A 686 3.12 7.13 -32.53
CA LEU A 686 3.89 6.40 -31.53
C LEU A 686 2.99 5.60 -30.58
N HIS A 687 1.93 6.23 -30.05
CA HIS A 687 0.95 5.56 -29.20
C HIS A 687 0.27 4.39 -29.94
N SER A 688 -0.24 4.63 -31.15
CA SER A 688 -0.90 3.60 -31.97
C SER A 688 0.03 2.43 -32.29
N LYS A 689 1.29 2.70 -32.67
CA LYS A 689 2.29 1.67 -32.99
C LYS A 689 2.70 0.87 -31.74
N SER A 690 2.84 1.52 -30.59
CA SER A 690 3.11 0.86 -29.30
C SER A 690 1.96 -0.05 -28.87
N GLU A 691 0.70 0.40 -28.99
CA GLU A 691 -0.46 -0.44 -28.70
C GLU A 691 -0.57 -1.63 -29.66
N MET A 692 -0.23 -1.45 -30.93
CA MET A 692 -0.18 -2.55 -31.91
C MET A 692 0.89 -3.57 -31.55
N GLU A 693 2.08 -3.13 -31.17
CA GLU A 693 3.19 -4.01 -30.75
C GLU A 693 2.80 -4.88 -29.54
N LEU A 694 2.15 -4.29 -28.52
CA LEU A 694 1.63 -5.05 -27.36
C LEU A 694 0.52 -6.03 -27.76
N ARG A 695 -0.34 -5.64 -28.71
CA ARG A 695 -1.40 -6.52 -29.24
C ARG A 695 -0.81 -7.70 -30.03
N ASP A 696 0.19 -7.46 -30.86
CA ASP A 696 0.92 -8.51 -31.60
C ASP A 696 1.55 -9.52 -30.63
N ARG A 697 2.17 -9.05 -29.54
CA ARG A 697 2.74 -9.92 -28.49
C ARG A 697 1.67 -10.77 -27.80
N LEU A 698 0.52 -10.20 -27.48
CA LEU A 698 -0.60 -10.91 -26.88
C LEU A 698 -1.18 -11.98 -27.81
N VAL A 699 -1.42 -11.64 -29.09
CA VAL A 699 -1.98 -12.57 -30.08
C VAL A 699 -0.98 -13.70 -30.40
N GLY A 700 0.29 -13.37 -30.58
CA GLY A 700 1.34 -14.36 -30.84
C GLY A 700 1.50 -15.36 -29.70
N TYR A 701 1.44 -14.90 -28.45
CA TYR A 701 1.45 -15.77 -27.28
C TYR A 701 0.18 -16.65 -27.23
N SER A 702 -0.99 -16.06 -27.46
CA SER A 702 -2.28 -16.77 -27.45
C SER A 702 -2.33 -17.90 -28.49
N PHE A 703 -1.87 -17.64 -29.72
CA PHE A 703 -1.78 -18.66 -30.77
C PHE A 703 -0.79 -19.77 -30.42
N THR A 704 0.32 -19.43 -29.77
CA THR A 704 1.31 -20.42 -29.36
C THR A 704 0.77 -21.35 -28.28
N VAL A 705 0.08 -20.81 -27.27
CA VAL A 705 -0.59 -21.61 -26.24
C VAL A 705 -1.68 -22.49 -26.88
N PHE A 706 -2.50 -21.93 -27.76
CA PHE A 706 -3.54 -22.70 -28.46
C PHE A 706 -2.97 -23.88 -29.26
N LEU A 707 -1.91 -23.64 -30.04
CA LEU A 707 -1.22 -24.69 -30.80
C LEU A 707 -0.52 -25.71 -29.90
N GLY A 708 0.00 -25.28 -28.75
CA GLY A 708 0.58 -26.17 -27.75
C GLY A 708 -0.45 -27.14 -27.19
N VAL A 709 -1.64 -26.64 -26.83
CA VAL A 709 -2.75 -27.47 -26.32
C VAL A 709 -3.31 -28.38 -27.40
N ALA A 710 -3.48 -27.89 -28.64
CA ALA A 710 -3.99 -28.68 -29.77
C ALA A 710 -3.05 -29.83 -30.20
N CYS A 711 -1.74 -29.70 -29.94
CA CYS A 711 -0.73 -30.71 -30.26
C CYS A 711 -0.47 -31.71 -29.11
N GLY A 712 -0.92 -31.45 -27.89
CA GLY A 712 -0.75 -32.35 -26.75
C GLY A 712 -1.65 -33.58 -26.86
N SER A 713 -1.06 -34.77 -26.98
CA SER A 713 -1.79 -36.05 -27.12
C SER A 713 -2.36 -36.61 -25.82
N ASP A 714 -2.02 -36.05 -24.67
CA ASP A 714 -2.50 -36.53 -23.37
C ASP A 714 -3.71 -35.71 -22.94
N GLY A 715 -4.89 -36.34 -22.94
CA GLY A 715 -6.13 -35.84 -22.35
C GLY A 715 -6.09 -35.60 -20.83
N LYS A 716 -4.92 -35.30 -20.25
CA LYS A 716 -4.83 -34.63 -18.95
C LYS A 716 -5.25 -33.19 -19.19
N GLY A 717 -6.51 -32.90 -18.92
CA GLY A 717 -7.03 -31.53 -18.91
C GLY A 717 -6.05 -30.59 -18.21
N SER A 718 -5.96 -29.35 -18.69
CA SER A 718 -5.19 -28.31 -18.01
C SER A 718 -5.49 -28.36 -16.52
N LYS A 719 -4.47 -28.46 -15.66
CA LYS A 719 -4.69 -28.44 -14.21
C LYS A 719 -5.58 -27.23 -13.87
N PRO A 720 -6.50 -27.34 -12.89
CA PRO A 720 -7.30 -26.19 -12.48
C PRO A 720 -6.38 -25.01 -12.10
N GLY A 721 -6.57 -23.85 -12.74
CA GLY A 721 -5.78 -22.63 -12.50
C GLY A 721 -4.92 -22.14 -13.68
N TYR A 722 -4.74 -22.92 -14.75
CA TYR A 722 -3.92 -22.49 -15.89
C TYR A 722 -4.66 -21.50 -16.80
N TRP A 723 -3.93 -20.52 -17.33
CA TRP A 723 -4.50 -19.56 -18.29
C TRP A 723 -4.73 -20.21 -19.65
N VAL A 724 -5.91 -19.98 -20.23
CA VAL A 724 -6.32 -20.51 -21.53
C VAL A 724 -6.73 -19.37 -22.45
N PRO A 725 -6.26 -19.31 -23.71
CA PRO A 725 -6.65 -18.27 -24.64
C PRO A 725 -8.11 -18.46 -25.08
N ASN A 726 -8.97 -17.51 -24.72
CA ASN A 726 -10.32 -17.41 -25.29
C ASN A 726 -10.32 -16.41 -26.44
N GLY A 727 -11.17 -16.63 -27.45
CA GLY A 727 -11.37 -15.69 -28.56
C GLY A 727 -10.34 -15.81 -29.69
N THR A 728 -9.76 -16.99 -29.88
CA THR A 728 -8.78 -17.24 -30.95
C THR A 728 -9.36 -16.97 -32.34
N ALA A 729 -10.64 -17.25 -32.57
CA ALA A 729 -11.32 -16.95 -33.83
C ALA A 729 -11.36 -15.43 -34.14
N GLN A 730 -11.64 -14.60 -33.13
CA GLN A 730 -11.64 -13.14 -33.25
C GLN A 730 -10.21 -12.62 -33.50
N MET A 731 -9.21 -13.22 -32.85
CA MET A 731 -7.80 -12.89 -33.10
C MET A 731 -7.37 -13.25 -34.54
N GLU A 732 -7.84 -14.38 -35.09
CA GLU A 732 -7.60 -14.75 -36.48
C GLU A 732 -8.23 -13.75 -37.46
N GLN A 733 -9.48 -13.33 -37.22
CA GLN A 733 -10.15 -12.30 -38.00
C GLN A 733 -9.39 -10.97 -37.95
N TRP A 734 -8.88 -10.59 -36.78
CA TRP A 734 -8.03 -9.41 -36.61
C TRP A 734 -6.75 -9.48 -37.46
N VAL A 735 -6.06 -10.62 -37.47
CA VAL A 735 -4.87 -10.82 -38.32
C VAL A 735 -5.23 -10.79 -39.81
N ALA A 736 -6.39 -11.34 -40.20
CA ALA A 736 -6.84 -11.36 -41.59
C ALA A 736 -7.10 -9.95 -42.14
N ILE A 737 -7.78 -9.08 -41.37
CA ILE A 737 -8.07 -7.68 -41.75
C ILE A 737 -6.77 -6.89 -41.92
N ARG A 738 -5.74 -7.18 -41.12
CA ARG A 738 -4.50 -6.41 -41.00
C ARG A 738 -3.29 -7.08 -41.64
N ARG A 739 -3.49 -8.02 -42.56
CA ARG A 739 -2.42 -8.86 -43.12
C ARG A 739 -1.25 -8.10 -43.74
N LYS A 740 -1.43 -6.84 -44.16
CA LYS A 740 -0.35 -5.99 -44.71
C LYS A 740 0.59 -5.42 -43.64
N ASP A 741 0.07 -5.07 -42.47
CA ASP A 741 0.81 -4.31 -41.45
C ASP A 741 1.45 -5.19 -40.36
N ILE A 742 1.06 -6.47 -40.30
CA ILE A 742 1.50 -7.42 -39.27
C ILE A 742 2.84 -8.08 -39.65
N LYS A 743 3.64 -8.43 -38.63
CA LYS A 743 4.92 -9.14 -38.79
C LYS A 743 4.73 -10.56 -39.35
N ASN A 744 5.65 -11.02 -40.19
CA ASN A 744 5.55 -12.31 -40.89
C ASN A 744 5.43 -13.51 -39.96
N HIS A 745 6.08 -13.48 -38.79
CA HIS A 745 5.98 -14.54 -37.80
C HIS A 745 4.54 -14.77 -37.30
N LEU A 746 3.78 -13.69 -37.06
CA LEU A 746 2.40 -13.78 -36.60
C LEU A 746 1.47 -14.33 -37.69
N LYS A 747 1.74 -14.00 -38.96
CA LYS A 747 1.01 -14.58 -40.12
C LYS A 747 1.17 -16.10 -40.17
N LEU A 748 2.41 -16.57 -40.00
CA LEU A 748 2.71 -18.01 -39.95
C LEU A 748 2.01 -18.73 -38.79
N LEU A 749 1.88 -18.07 -37.63
CA LEU A 749 1.12 -18.63 -36.50
C LEU A 749 -0.38 -18.68 -36.81
N ALA A 750 -0.95 -17.59 -37.34
CA ALA A 750 -2.37 -17.55 -37.71
C ALA A 750 -2.73 -18.61 -38.77
N ASP A 751 -1.89 -18.78 -39.80
CA ASP A 751 -2.10 -19.80 -40.84
C ASP A 751 -2.04 -21.22 -40.23
N LYS A 752 -1.21 -21.46 -39.22
CA LYS A 752 -1.15 -22.74 -38.48
C LYS A 752 -2.38 -22.98 -37.60
N VAL A 753 -2.93 -21.95 -36.95
CA VAL A 753 -4.16 -22.09 -36.14
C VAL A 753 -5.34 -22.42 -37.05
N ARG A 754 -5.42 -21.78 -38.22
CA ARG A 754 -6.46 -22.02 -39.22
C ARG A 754 -6.45 -23.46 -39.77
N THR A 755 -5.28 -24.10 -39.89
CA THR A 755 -5.16 -25.49 -40.38
C THR A 755 -5.46 -26.55 -39.32
N VAL A 756 -5.70 -26.18 -38.07
CA VAL A 756 -6.08 -27.14 -37.02
C VAL A 756 -7.48 -27.70 -37.28
N GLU A 757 -7.56 -29.02 -37.42
CA GLU A 757 -8.82 -29.76 -37.62
C GLU A 757 -9.83 -29.47 -36.50
N LYS A 758 -11.13 -29.38 -36.85
CA LYS A 758 -12.21 -29.14 -35.87
C LYS A 758 -12.20 -30.14 -34.71
N SER A 759 -11.81 -31.40 -34.95
CA SER A 759 -11.69 -32.47 -33.94
C SER A 759 -10.50 -32.28 -32.98
N ARG A 760 -9.46 -31.54 -33.38
CA ARG A 760 -8.25 -31.24 -32.59
C ARG A 760 -8.30 -29.87 -31.91
N ARG A 761 -9.38 -29.11 -32.12
CA ARG A 761 -9.57 -27.82 -31.44
C ARG A 761 -9.79 -28.09 -29.95
N PRO A 762 -9.04 -27.43 -29.04
CA PRO A 762 -9.22 -27.62 -27.61
C PRO A 762 -10.64 -27.22 -27.18
N SER A 763 -11.38 -28.14 -26.56
CA SER A 763 -12.72 -27.85 -26.00
C SER A 763 -12.70 -26.76 -24.93
N ILE A 764 -11.54 -26.57 -24.29
CA ILE A 764 -11.29 -25.60 -23.21
C ILE A 764 -11.19 -24.16 -23.74
N CYS A 765 -10.83 -23.93 -25.01
CA CYS A 765 -10.54 -22.60 -25.56
C CYS A 765 -11.74 -21.85 -26.15
N GLU A 766 -12.98 -22.34 -25.97
CA GLU A 766 -14.23 -21.80 -26.56
C GLU A 766 -14.04 -21.13 -27.94
N TYR A 767 -13.96 -21.94 -28.99
CA TYR A 767 -13.79 -21.44 -30.36
C TYR A 767 -15.15 -21.03 -30.96
N VAL A 768 -15.44 -19.72 -30.99
CA VAL A 768 -16.71 -19.16 -31.47
C VAL A 768 -16.46 -18.29 -32.71
N GLU A 769 -16.97 -18.69 -33.87
CA GLU A 769 -16.79 -17.97 -35.15
C GLU A 769 -17.76 -16.79 -35.33
N GLU A 770 -19.02 -16.96 -34.91
CA GLU A 770 -20.06 -15.93 -34.99
C GLU A 770 -20.50 -15.50 -33.58
N GLU A 771 -20.45 -14.19 -33.32
CA GLU A 771 -20.85 -13.64 -32.03
C GLU A 771 -22.28 -13.08 -32.07
N GLU A 772 -22.98 -13.20 -30.95
CA GLU A 772 -24.34 -12.70 -30.79
C GLU A 772 -24.38 -11.51 -29.83
N CYS A 773 -25.32 -10.59 -30.08
CA CYS A 773 -25.56 -9.45 -29.22
C CYS A 773 -26.25 -9.88 -27.92
N SER A 774 -25.66 -9.58 -26.77
CA SER A 774 -26.23 -9.91 -25.46
C SER A 774 -27.61 -9.28 -25.18
N PHE A 775 -28.00 -8.23 -25.92
CA PHE A 775 -29.28 -7.53 -25.75
C PHE A 775 -30.38 -7.97 -26.72
N CYS A 776 -30.03 -8.36 -27.94
CA CYS A 776 -31.02 -8.66 -28.99
C CYS A 776 -30.75 -9.93 -29.79
N SER A 777 -29.73 -10.70 -29.43
CA SER A 777 -29.31 -11.95 -30.09
C SER A 777 -29.00 -11.84 -31.59
N ALA A 778 -28.94 -10.63 -32.14
CA ALA A 778 -28.52 -10.40 -33.52
C ALA A 778 -27.02 -10.65 -33.68
N SER A 779 -26.60 -11.08 -34.87
CA SER A 779 -25.18 -11.30 -35.18
C SER A 779 -24.36 -10.02 -35.08
N VAL A 780 -23.12 -10.17 -34.61
CA VAL A 780 -22.16 -9.10 -34.38
C VAL A 780 -20.93 -9.34 -35.26
N PRO A 781 -20.69 -8.50 -36.29
CA PRO A 781 -19.51 -8.61 -37.12
C PRO A 781 -18.23 -8.18 -36.38
N PHE A 782 -17.08 -8.64 -36.86
CA PHE A 782 -15.79 -8.22 -36.36
C PHE A 782 -15.22 -7.07 -37.19
N ASP A 783 -15.54 -5.83 -36.78
CA ASP A 783 -15.05 -4.62 -37.45
C ASP A 783 -13.83 -4.00 -36.75
N SER A 784 -13.78 -4.09 -35.42
CA SER A 784 -12.76 -3.47 -34.57
C SER A 784 -12.46 -4.37 -33.37
N PRO A 785 -11.21 -4.39 -32.85
CA PRO A 785 -10.85 -5.21 -31.69
C PRO A 785 -11.38 -4.66 -30.35
N ASP A 786 -11.78 -3.39 -30.28
CA ASP A 786 -12.13 -2.73 -29.00
C ASP A 786 -13.66 -2.47 -28.87
N SER A 787 -14.37 -2.32 -29.99
CA SER A 787 -15.81 -2.01 -30.02
C SER A 787 -16.52 -2.79 -31.12
N ALA A 788 -17.79 -3.12 -30.91
CA ALA A 788 -18.63 -3.77 -31.90
C ALA A 788 -20.01 -3.12 -31.97
N VAL A 789 -20.70 -3.27 -33.11
CA VAL A 789 -22.08 -2.82 -33.31
C VAL A 789 -22.86 -3.98 -33.90
N CYS A 790 -23.98 -4.37 -33.27
CA CYS A 790 -24.78 -5.47 -33.80
C CYS A 790 -25.55 -5.05 -35.07
N HIS A 791 -25.93 -6.03 -35.91
CA HIS A 791 -26.71 -5.75 -37.11
C HIS A 791 -28.17 -5.32 -36.82
N GLY A 792 -28.64 -5.49 -35.58
CA GLY A 792 -30.03 -5.30 -35.18
C GLY A 792 -30.89 -6.51 -35.60
N VAL A 793 -32.02 -6.72 -34.92
CA VAL A 793 -32.98 -7.77 -35.31
C VAL A 793 -33.60 -7.38 -36.65
N LYS A 794 -33.63 -8.29 -37.62
CA LYS A 794 -34.33 -8.06 -38.89
C LYS A 794 -35.84 -8.08 -38.62
N CYS A 795 -36.50 -6.93 -38.75
CA CYS A 795 -37.95 -6.80 -38.64
C CYS A 795 -38.56 -6.54 -40.03
N ASN A 796 -39.84 -6.88 -40.22
CA ASN A 796 -40.55 -6.71 -41.50
C ASN A 796 -40.65 -5.25 -41.99
N THR A 797 -40.34 -4.26 -41.13
CA THR A 797 -40.37 -2.82 -41.44
C THR A 797 -38.98 -2.16 -41.50
N GLY A 798 -37.89 -2.94 -41.40
CA GLY A 798 -36.50 -2.45 -41.41
C GLY A 798 -35.59 -3.14 -40.38
N ASN A 799 -34.32 -2.74 -40.30
CA ASN A 799 -33.43 -3.20 -39.22
C ASN A 799 -33.86 -2.57 -37.88
N GLY A 800 -34.04 -3.39 -36.85
CA GLY A 800 -34.24 -2.94 -35.47
C GLY A 800 -33.03 -2.16 -34.91
N PRO A 801 -33.14 -1.61 -33.69
CA PRO A 801 -32.10 -0.79 -33.08
C PRO A 801 -30.79 -1.57 -32.96
N ARG A 802 -29.68 -0.92 -33.36
CA ARG A 802 -28.32 -1.45 -33.24
C ARG A 802 -27.74 -1.09 -31.88
N HIS A 803 -27.17 -2.07 -31.21
CA HIS A 803 -26.53 -1.88 -29.91
C HIS A 803 -25.01 -1.72 -30.07
N LYS A 804 -24.44 -0.74 -29.37
CA LYS A 804 -22.99 -0.57 -29.23
C LYS A 804 -22.49 -1.48 -28.11
N LEU A 805 -21.55 -2.34 -28.43
CA LEU A 805 -20.97 -3.35 -27.55
C LEU A 805 -19.47 -3.08 -27.40
N PHE A 806 -18.91 -3.54 -26.28
CA PHE A 806 -17.48 -3.48 -26.01
C PHE A 806 -16.86 -4.85 -26.15
N ARG A 807 -15.65 -4.90 -26.70
CA ARG A 807 -14.86 -6.14 -26.78
C ARG A 807 -13.84 -6.19 -25.66
N CYS A 808 -13.55 -7.41 -25.22
CA CYS A 808 -12.55 -7.67 -24.21
C CYS A 808 -11.15 -7.39 -24.77
N ALA A 809 -10.38 -6.55 -24.09
CA ALA A 809 -9.01 -6.19 -24.46
C ALA A 809 -8.04 -7.38 -24.57
N VAL A 810 -8.35 -8.50 -23.89
CA VAL A 810 -7.55 -9.72 -23.90
C VAL A 810 -8.01 -10.70 -25.00
N SER A 811 -9.26 -11.12 -24.99
CA SER A 811 -9.81 -12.13 -25.93
C SER A 811 -10.37 -11.57 -27.25
N MET A 812 -10.56 -10.26 -27.36
CA MET A 812 -11.28 -9.59 -28.47
C MET A 812 -12.74 -10.02 -28.64
N ARG A 813 -13.29 -10.85 -27.74
CA ARG A 813 -14.71 -11.23 -27.75
C ARG A 813 -15.61 -10.14 -27.19
N VAL A 814 -16.86 -10.11 -27.62
CA VAL A 814 -17.90 -9.25 -27.02
C VAL A 814 -18.00 -9.53 -25.52
N CYS A 815 -17.93 -8.47 -24.72
CA CYS A 815 -18.06 -8.58 -23.27
C CYS A 815 -19.50 -9.00 -22.87
N PRO A 816 -19.65 -9.89 -21.88
CA PRO A 816 -20.97 -10.23 -21.34
C PRO A 816 -21.57 -9.07 -20.54
N ILE A 817 -22.86 -9.17 -20.20
CA ILE A 817 -23.60 -8.16 -19.40
C ILE A 817 -23.17 -8.18 -17.92
N VAL A 818 -22.44 -9.20 -17.48
CA VAL A 818 -21.92 -9.30 -16.10
C VAL A 818 -20.81 -8.27 -15.83
N PRO A 819 -20.53 -7.93 -14.55
CA PRO A 819 -19.46 -7.01 -14.21
C PRO A 819 -18.13 -7.48 -14.79
N VAL A 820 -17.55 -6.65 -15.66
CA VAL A 820 -16.26 -6.89 -16.30
C VAL A 820 -15.20 -5.98 -15.70
N TRP A 821 -13.94 -6.40 -15.84
CA TRP A 821 -12.80 -5.60 -15.43
C TRP A 821 -12.68 -4.35 -16.31
N HIS A 822 -12.34 -3.23 -15.70
CA HIS A 822 -12.23 -1.93 -16.37
C HIS A 822 -10.87 -1.29 -16.09
N CYS A 823 -10.23 -0.77 -17.13
CA CYS A 823 -9.00 0.02 -17.00
C CYS A 823 -9.30 1.51 -16.94
N MET A 824 -9.01 2.15 -15.81
CA MET A 824 -9.21 3.59 -15.62
C MET A 824 -8.34 4.47 -16.53
N CYS A 825 -7.21 3.95 -17.05
CA CYS A 825 -6.32 4.68 -17.95
C CYS A 825 -6.79 4.61 -19.40
N CYS A 826 -6.95 3.41 -19.96
CA CYS A 826 -7.31 3.27 -21.37
C CYS A 826 -8.82 3.23 -21.64
N GLN A 827 -9.67 3.12 -20.61
CA GLN A 827 -11.13 2.97 -20.72
C GLN A 827 -11.55 1.71 -21.50
N ARG A 828 -10.70 0.66 -21.48
CA ARG A 828 -10.98 -0.65 -22.07
C ARG A 828 -11.51 -1.63 -21.03
N TRP A 829 -12.29 -2.59 -21.51
CA TRP A 829 -12.92 -3.63 -20.72
C TRP A 829 -12.21 -4.96 -20.91
N ALA A 830 -12.22 -5.81 -19.88
CA ALA A 830 -11.70 -7.16 -19.96
C ALA A 830 -12.64 -8.14 -19.22
N SER A 831 -13.16 -9.13 -19.94
CA SER A 831 -13.90 -10.25 -19.34
C SER A 831 -12.96 -11.33 -18.81
N GLN A 832 -11.76 -11.43 -19.39
CA GLN A 832 -10.71 -12.34 -18.99
C GLN A 832 -9.44 -11.58 -18.63
N LEU A 833 -8.67 -12.12 -17.68
CA LEU A 833 -7.39 -11.57 -17.26
C LEU A 833 -6.25 -11.94 -18.22
N ALA A 834 -5.24 -11.08 -18.31
CA ALA A 834 -4.11 -11.24 -19.21
C ALA A 834 -3.08 -12.26 -18.66
N PRO A 835 -2.38 -13.00 -19.53
CA PRO A 835 -1.34 -13.94 -19.11
C PRO A 835 -0.13 -13.20 -18.54
N SER A 836 0.45 -13.70 -17.44
CA SER A 836 1.62 -13.07 -16.78
C SER A 836 2.82 -12.88 -17.73
N PRO A 837 3.17 -13.83 -18.63
CA PRO A 837 4.29 -13.67 -19.56
C PRO A 837 4.22 -12.44 -20.46
N LEU A 838 3.02 -11.92 -20.77
CA LEU A 838 2.87 -10.70 -21.58
C LEU A 838 3.62 -9.51 -20.96
N PHE A 839 3.61 -9.41 -19.63
CA PHE A 839 4.22 -8.32 -18.88
C PHE A 839 5.75 -8.50 -18.73
N LYS A 840 6.25 -9.73 -18.87
CA LYS A 840 7.66 -10.11 -18.67
C LYS A 840 8.51 -10.10 -19.94
N MET A 841 7.90 -9.90 -21.11
CA MET A 841 8.63 -9.93 -22.39
C MET A 841 9.63 -8.77 -22.50
N PRO A 842 10.94 -9.04 -22.69
CA PRO A 842 11.97 -8.00 -22.82
C PRO A 842 11.93 -7.28 -24.16
N GLY A 843 11.30 -7.88 -25.17
CA GLY A 843 11.13 -7.34 -26.52
C GLY A 843 10.19 -8.23 -27.32
N TYR A 844 10.08 -7.99 -28.63
CA TYR A 844 9.34 -8.85 -29.53
C TYR A 844 10.04 -10.21 -29.63
N PRO A 845 9.39 -11.32 -29.26
CA PRO A 845 10.06 -12.61 -29.25
C PRO A 845 10.38 -13.07 -30.68
N SER A 846 11.61 -13.55 -30.88
CA SER A 846 12.04 -14.17 -32.14
C SER A 846 11.35 -15.51 -32.38
N ASP A 847 11.06 -16.26 -31.32
CA ASP A 847 10.22 -17.46 -31.31
C ASP A 847 9.30 -17.46 -30.08
N PHE A 848 7.98 -17.46 -30.28
CA PHE A 848 7.03 -17.55 -29.17
C PHE A 848 7.03 -18.93 -28.49
N LYS A 849 7.50 -19.98 -29.17
CA LYS A 849 7.53 -21.35 -28.61
C LYS A 849 8.54 -21.49 -27.48
N SER A 850 9.68 -20.81 -27.54
CA SER A 850 10.69 -20.85 -26.47
C SER A 850 10.14 -20.27 -25.17
N LEU A 851 9.33 -19.21 -25.25
CA LEU A 851 8.63 -18.62 -24.10
C LEU A 851 7.65 -19.60 -23.44
N SER A 852 6.95 -20.42 -24.24
CA SER A 852 6.00 -21.41 -23.71
C SER A 852 6.69 -22.62 -23.04
N LYS A 853 7.94 -22.92 -23.43
CA LYS A 853 8.72 -24.03 -22.87
C LYS A 853 9.57 -23.62 -21.67
N SER A 854 10.01 -22.37 -21.61
CA SER A 854 10.76 -21.82 -20.47
C SER A 854 9.86 -21.50 -19.26
N THR A 855 8.54 -21.43 -19.46
CA THR A 855 7.53 -21.15 -18.43
C THR A 855 6.85 -22.44 -17.96
N THR A 856 7.66 -23.42 -17.55
CA THR A 856 7.19 -24.53 -16.71
C THR A 856 6.78 -24.07 -15.30
N ASP A 857 7.02 -22.80 -14.95
CA ASP A 857 6.63 -22.21 -13.67
C ASP A 857 5.22 -21.59 -13.73
N ASP A 858 4.44 -22.04 -12.76
CA ASP A 858 3.05 -21.76 -12.46
C ASP A 858 2.76 -20.25 -12.27
N GLU A 859 2.34 -19.53 -13.33
CA GLU A 859 1.91 -18.13 -13.17
C GLU A 859 0.44 -17.89 -13.52
N HIS A 860 -0.34 -17.64 -12.47
CA HIS A 860 -1.75 -17.25 -12.54
C HIS A 860 -1.96 -15.97 -13.37
N PRO A 861 -3.12 -15.82 -14.03
CA PRO A 861 -3.45 -14.61 -14.77
C PRO A 861 -3.39 -13.35 -13.89
N LYS A 862 -2.86 -12.27 -14.46
CA LYS A 862 -2.70 -11.00 -13.73
C LYS A 862 -3.86 -10.04 -14.02
N PRO A 863 -4.44 -9.39 -12.98
CA PRO A 863 -5.53 -8.43 -13.11
C PRO A 863 -5.05 -7.06 -13.59
N TRP A 864 -4.22 -7.03 -14.63
CA TRP A 864 -3.61 -5.82 -15.16
C TRP A 864 -4.03 -5.60 -16.61
N CYS A 865 -4.13 -4.33 -17.01
CA CYS A 865 -4.44 -3.99 -18.39
C CYS A 865 -3.29 -4.42 -19.32
N PRO A 866 -3.54 -5.17 -20.41
CA PRO A 866 -2.48 -5.60 -21.33
C PRO A 866 -1.76 -4.42 -22.02
N PHE A 867 -2.43 -3.27 -22.15
CA PHE A 867 -1.91 -2.10 -22.88
C PHE A 867 -1.27 -1.04 -21.99
N CYS A 868 -1.69 -0.95 -20.72
CA CYS A 868 -1.23 0.08 -19.80
C CYS A 868 -0.57 -0.47 -18.54
N GLY A 869 -0.63 -1.78 -18.26
CA GLY A 869 -0.07 -2.39 -17.03
C GLY A 869 -0.68 -1.92 -15.70
N ILE A 870 -1.63 -0.97 -15.74
CA ILE A 870 -2.39 -0.48 -14.59
C ILE A 870 -3.36 -1.56 -14.11
N PRO A 871 -3.53 -1.73 -12.79
CA PRO A 871 -4.44 -2.72 -12.23
C PRO A 871 -5.88 -2.43 -12.66
N LEU A 872 -6.57 -3.47 -13.12
CA LEU A 872 -7.96 -3.40 -13.51
C LEU A 872 -8.83 -3.32 -12.26
N LYS A 873 -9.90 -2.53 -12.32
CA LYS A 873 -10.87 -2.39 -11.23
C LYS A 873 -12.27 -2.64 -11.77
N ARG A 874 -13.22 -3.00 -10.89
CA ARG A 874 -14.64 -2.92 -11.24
C ARG A 874 -15.00 -1.44 -11.40
N LEU A 875 -15.71 -1.09 -12.47
CA LEU A 875 -16.28 0.25 -12.58
C LEU A 875 -17.38 0.41 -11.52
N LEU A 876 -17.16 1.32 -10.58
CA LEU A 876 -18.19 1.78 -9.65
C LEU A 876 -18.80 3.07 -10.21
N PRO A 877 -20.14 3.23 -10.18
CA PRO A 877 -20.77 4.49 -10.53
C PRO A 877 -20.20 5.66 -9.75
N GLU A 878 -19.93 6.79 -10.41
CA GLU A 878 -19.28 7.95 -9.78
C GLU A 878 -20.10 8.53 -8.61
N PHE A 879 -21.43 8.42 -8.63
CA PHE A 879 -22.29 8.88 -7.53
C PHE A 879 -22.08 8.11 -6.21
N LEU A 880 -21.52 6.91 -6.25
CA LEU A 880 -21.15 6.14 -5.05
C LEU A 880 -19.78 6.53 -4.49
N LEU A 881 -18.98 7.24 -5.28
CA LEU A 881 -17.62 7.68 -4.94
C LEU A 881 -17.58 9.13 -4.43
N SER A 882 -18.68 9.85 -4.54
CA SER A 882 -18.88 11.16 -3.92
C SER A 882 -19.70 10.99 -2.64
N PRO A 883 -19.14 11.28 -1.44
CA PRO A 883 -19.98 11.64 -0.31
C PRO A 883 -20.52 13.05 -0.59
N SER A 884 -21.45 13.19 -1.53
CA SER A 884 -22.32 14.35 -1.55
C SER A 884 -23.23 14.19 -0.35
N PHE A 885 -22.81 14.77 0.77
CA PHE A 885 -23.71 15.13 1.85
C PHE A 885 -24.90 15.84 1.21
N VAL A 886 -26.10 15.30 1.44
CA VAL A 886 -27.33 16.11 1.42
C VAL A 886 -27.23 17.10 2.57
#